data_AF-A0A3S9PQQ2-F1
#
_entry.id   AF-A0A3S9PQQ2-F1
#
_cell.length_a   1.000
_cell.length_b   1.000
_cell.length_c   1.000
_cell.angle_alpha   90.00
_cell.angle_beta   90.00
_cell.angle_gamma   90.00
#
_symmetry.space_group_name_H-M   'P 1'
#
loop_
_entity.id
_entity.type
_entity.pdbx_description
1 polymer ?
#
loop_
_entity_poly.entity_id
_entity_poly.type
_entity_poly.pdbx_seq_one_letter_code
_entity_poly.pdbx_strand_id
1 'polypeptide(L)'
;MNPTDLRAALPATQDWRDRHVVVCNWRDGRHPQAGGAELYCEEVARQLHDAGVRVTYLTSRPQGTARREDTRFGTAVRGGGRFTVYLFVLLWLLRHRRSVDAVIDSQNGIPFFTPLVVRRRTPVVLLIHHVHQGQFALWFPRPVAGFGRWLEGRGSGLVYGRRAVCAVSPSTRAEIRRRLAVRGPVHFAPAGLDTPPPSAGPRHRAPTPRVVCVGRLVTQKRVDRLVHAMPALRRELPGAELHIVGDGEARDTLTALVDELGVGHCVVLHGRVSQEERDALVDSAWITATTSLAEGWGLSVMEAAAAGVPALAYDVPGLRDTIRPDVTGWLLGPDDDLASGLAKALRTVEAPQDAARWEAECRQWAGRFSWTATAAHLLAALTAEDGRLCRTGRGKGAERRTVTDACTIVRAPAELLERAELAALRTTDLIDLTGPRPGLLLLGADERDAEAVLARIGVDTGDARVSIRLARHYDILGWQAHPPARARRHEPGRRRATTTWAVCLGALLALALALRLSFISRSYDVHVDELYYTAISRHLADGQGPVFDGQFFALHPPALFALLAAFIRVTGRASGDLLHQVLDLRPVVAATGALTVVAVTALLRRAVRTPTALLAGLFLALDPFLNRFDSRVMLETQATAAAALGMLVLARTPATPRGRAATGVGAGLLFALAVTTKEPYALGTFVPVTALGIAARGETRRMRLTAAAVTAAGYAVYVVTTAATGNWAPWWAQKTDGIARALGLKQISGFNSDDGSVTFTDRLFVQLGQFAVPYALIALGTAATAWLLWCRARRPGLFADRPARTLITAWAACTLLHLMYAMAVGTLEEQMFYPLVVTSTAALALAADLLLRPRGMAIRTVAVLAALALTANAVVWMRVHTGHDDALRRTLAWSRAHLSEGSVVAATDEGTSFVLPGARLADWRTTADLRRDRVDYLVLSTELVKQGYARIGSALPRVLEREARLVHSERGRTVGALRVYDVRALVAGSGKAG
;
A
#
# COMPACT_ATOMS: atom_id res chain seq x y z
N MET A 1 -18.10 35.61 -29.12
CA MET A 1 -18.21 35.10 -27.74
C MET A 1 -17.06 35.68 -26.94
N ASN A 2 -17.31 36.29 -25.78
CA ASN A 2 -16.27 36.94 -24.99
C ASN A 2 -15.36 35.85 -24.37
N PRO A 3 -14.05 35.78 -24.69
CA PRO A 3 -13.14 34.73 -24.21
C PRO A 3 -12.83 34.82 -22.71
N THR A 4 -13.53 35.68 -21.97
CA THR A 4 -13.29 36.03 -20.57
C THR A 4 -14.08 35.17 -19.58
N ASP A 5 -15.12 34.45 -19.98
CA ASP A 5 -15.91 33.58 -19.09
C ASP A 5 -15.62 32.09 -19.31
N LEU A 6 -15.12 31.41 -18.27
CA LEU A 6 -14.83 29.97 -18.29
C LEU A 6 -16.10 29.13 -18.55
N ARG A 7 -17.28 29.59 -18.13
CA ARG A 7 -18.56 28.89 -18.35
C ARG A 7 -18.93 28.84 -19.83
N ALA A 8 -18.65 29.93 -20.55
CA ALA A 8 -18.84 30.00 -22.00
C ALA A 8 -17.73 29.22 -22.73
N ALA A 9 -16.50 29.27 -22.22
CA ALA A 9 -15.34 28.58 -22.81
C ALA A 9 -15.43 27.06 -22.69
N LEU A 10 -16.04 26.51 -21.63
CA LEU A 10 -16.11 25.06 -21.46
C LEU A 10 -17.44 24.61 -20.86
N PRO A 11 -18.37 24.03 -21.67
CA PRO A 11 -19.65 23.53 -21.16
C PRO A 11 -19.50 22.46 -20.06
N ALA A 12 -18.38 21.72 -20.04
CA ALA A 12 -18.07 20.76 -18.99
C ALA A 12 -17.90 21.38 -17.60
N THR A 13 -17.72 22.71 -17.48
CA THR A 13 -17.75 23.41 -16.18
C THR A 13 -19.05 23.15 -15.41
N GLN A 14 -20.17 22.96 -16.11
CA GLN A 14 -21.45 22.60 -15.48
C GLN A 14 -21.36 21.27 -14.73
N ASP A 15 -20.61 20.29 -15.24
CA ASP A 15 -20.43 18.98 -14.59
C ASP A 15 -19.60 19.05 -13.30
N TRP A 16 -18.86 20.13 -13.12
CA TRP A 16 -17.95 20.40 -12.01
C TRP A 16 -18.48 21.42 -11.01
N ARG A 17 -19.62 22.07 -11.31
CA ARG A 17 -20.28 22.98 -10.37
C ARG A 17 -20.55 22.27 -9.04
N ASP A 18 -20.29 22.98 -7.94
CA ASP A 18 -20.39 22.50 -6.55
C ASP A 18 -19.45 21.33 -6.17
N ARG A 19 -18.72 20.75 -7.13
CA ARG A 19 -17.70 19.73 -6.82
C ARG A 19 -16.51 20.35 -6.12
N HIS A 20 -15.87 19.54 -5.29
CA HIS A 20 -14.69 19.94 -4.53
C HIS A 20 -13.40 19.64 -5.28
N VAL A 21 -12.75 20.69 -5.77
CA VAL A 21 -11.43 20.60 -6.37
C VAL A 21 -10.40 21.14 -5.38
N VAL A 22 -9.36 20.35 -5.11
CA VAL A 22 -8.26 20.75 -4.25
C VAL A 22 -7.04 21.07 -5.11
N VAL A 23 -6.52 22.28 -5.01
CA VAL A 23 -5.28 22.71 -5.65
C VAL A 23 -4.17 22.63 -4.61
N CYS A 24 -3.17 21.78 -4.83
CA CYS A 24 -2.01 21.65 -3.95
C CYS A 24 -0.84 22.39 -4.58
N ASN A 25 -0.33 23.41 -3.90
CA ASN A 25 0.86 24.13 -4.34
C ASN A 25 1.78 24.38 -3.14
N TRP A 26 3.09 24.53 -3.37
CA TRP A 26 4.04 24.66 -2.27
C TRP A 26 3.86 25.99 -1.51
N ARG A 27 3.54 27.07 -2.23
CA ARG A 27 3.36 28.42 -1.71
C ARG A 27 2.10 29.06 -2.30
N ASP A 28 1.66 30.15 -1.70
CA ASP A 28 0.68 31.07 -2.27
C ASP A 28 1.32 32.47 -2.41
N GLY A 29 0.62 33.42 -3.01
CA GLY A 29 1.10 34.77 -3.32
C GLY A 29 1.47 35.61 -2.10
N ARG A 30 1.03 35.21 -0.89
CA ARG A 30 1.43 35.84 0.38
C ARG A 30 2.78 35.33 0.90
N HIS A 31 3.35 34.29 0.31
CA HIS A 31 4.67 33.81 0.69
C HIS A 31 5.76 34.75 0.16
N PRO A 32 6.78 35.16 0.95
CA PRO A 32 7.81 36.11 0.52
C PRO A 32 8.57 35.69 -0.74
N GLN A 33 8.72 34.38 -0.94
CA GLN A 33 9.41 33.78 -2.09
C GLN A 33 8.49 33.40 -3.27
N ALA A 34 7.21 33.80 -3.26
CA ALA A 34 6.27 33.46 -4.33
C ALA A 34 6.72 33.99 -5.71
N GLY A 35 6.32 33.30 -6.78
CA GLY A 35 6.61 33.69 -8.15
C GLY A 35 5.54 33.18 -9.13
N GLY A 36 5.95 32.98 -10.38
CA GLY A 36 5.01 32.68 -11.48
C GLY A 36 4.22 31.37 -11.34
N ALA A 37 4.76 30.36 -10.64
CA ALA A 37 4.05 29.10 -10.41
C ALA A 37 2.89 29.27 -9.41
N GLU A 38 3.09 30.11 -8.39
CA GLU A 38 2.04 30.49 -7.44
C GLU A 38 0.94 31.29 -8.14
N LEU A 39 1.31 32.30 -8.94
CA LEU A 39 0.36 33.08 -9.74
C LEU A 39 -0.47 32.17 -10.66
N TYR A 40 0.18 31.26 -11.38
CA TYR A 40 -0.51 30.30 -12.25
C TYR A 40 -1.56 29.49 -11.49
N CYS A 41 -1.18 28.89 -10.35
CA CYS A 41 -2.08 28.04 -9.59
C CYS A 41 -3.24 28.84 -9.00
N GLU A 42 -3.00 30.08 -8.57
CA GLU A 42 -4.04 30.98 -8.06
C GLU A 42 -5.00 31.45 -9.14
N GLU A 43 -4.52 31.82 -10.33
CA GLU A 43 -5.39 32.24 -11.44
C GLU A 43 -6.25 31.07 -11.94
N VAL A 44 -5.70 29.86 -12.04
CA VAL A 44 -6.49 28.67 -12.34
C VAL A 44 -7.54 28.42 -11.25
N ALA A 45 -7.15 28.50 -9.97
CA ALA A 45 -8.06 28.32 -8.84
C ALA A 45 -9.17 29.38 -8.84
N ARG A 46 -8.85 30.63 -9.17
CA ARG A 46 -9.80 31.74 -9.34
C ARG A 46 -10.80 31.46 -10.46
N GLN A 47 -10.32 31.13 -11.66
CA GLN A 47 -11.19 30.82 -12.80
C GLN A 47 -12.16 29.67 -12.50
N LEU A 48 -11.69 28.61 -11.81
CA LEU A 48 -12.57 27.53 -11.34
C LEU A 48 -13.57 27.99 -10.28
N HIS A 49 -13.13 28.81 -9.33
CA HIS A 49 -13.99 29.35 -8.27
C HIS A 49 -15.10 30.24 -8.84
N ASP A 50 -14.76 31.18 -9.72
CA ASP A 50 -15.70 32.08 -10.41
C ASP A 50 -16.71 31.28 -11.26
N ALA A 51 -16.28 30.14 -11.82
CA ALA A 51 -17.16 29.20 -12.52
C ALA A 51 -18.11 28.40 -11.61
N GLY A 52 -18.03 28.54 -10.29
CA GLY A 52 -18.89 27.87 -9.31
C GLY A 52 -18.37 26.52 -8.81
N VAL A 53 -17.09 26.21 -9.02
CA VAL A 53 -16.43 25.04 -8.44
C VAL A 53 -16.01 25.36 -7.01
N ARG A 54 -16.20 24.43 -6.07
CA ARG A 54 -15.72 24.60 -4.70
C ARG A 54 -14.22 24.33 -4.65
N VAL A 55 -13.41 25.38 -4.56
CA VAL A 55 -11.95 25.28 -4.56
C VAL A 55 -11.38 25.37 -3.14
N THR A 56 -10.48 24.45 -2.81
CA THR A 56 -9.61 24.57 -1.63
C THR A 56 -8.15 24.56 -2.06
N TYR A 57 -7.40 25.58 -1.65
CA TYR A 57 -5.99 25.75 -1.98
C TYR A 57 -5.13 25.33 -0.78
N LEU A 58 -4.38 24.23 -0.91
CA LEU A 58 -3.50 23.73 0.16
C LEU A 58 -2.06 24.18 -0.08
N THR A 59 -1.46 24.82 0.93
CA THR A 59 -0.14 25.45 0.81
C THR A 59 0.62 25.53 2.14
N SER A 60 1.89 25.92 2.10
CA SER A 60 2.70 26.19 3.29
C SER A 60 2.24 27.46 4.02
N ARG A 61 2.63 27.61 5.29
CA ARG A 61 2.23 28.75 6.12
C ARG A 61 3.42 29.71 6.35
N PRO A 62 3.50 30.85 5.66
CA PRO A 62 4.44 31.91 6.00
C PRO A 62 4.03 32.62 7.31
N GLN A 63 4.99 33.23 7.99
CA GLN A 63 4.76 33.97 9.23
C GLN A 63 3.75 35.12 9.01
N GLY A 64 2.88 35.38 9.98
CA GLY A 64 1.86 36.43 9.88
C GLY A 64 0.59 36.06 9.10
N THR A 65 0.51 34.86 8.49
CA THR A 65 -0.71 34.45 7.75
C THR A 65 -1.66 33.58 8.57
N ALA A 66 -2.96 33.74 8.29
CA ALA A 66 -4.02 32.91 8.85
C ALA A 66 -3.94 31.46 8.31
N ARG A 67 -4.26 30.49 9.17
CA ARG A 67 -4.25 29.06 8.83
C ARG A 67 -5.34 28.69 7.82
N ARG A 68 -6.46 29.40 7.85
CA ARG A 68 -7.55 29.27 6.89
C ARG A 68 -8.04 30.67 6.57
N GLU A 69 -8.25 30.95 5.30
CA GLU A 69 -8.67 32.25 4.79
C GLU A 69 -9.48 32.06 3.52
N ASP A 70 -10.59 32.77 3.39
CA ASP A 70 -11.32 32.84 2.13
C ASP A 70 -10.68 33.93 1.25
N THR A 71 -10.38 33.57 0.02
CA THR A 71 -9.61 34.38 -0.93
C THR A 71 -10.37 34.48 -2.25
N ARG A 72 -9.90 35.34 -3.17
CA ARG A 72 -10.46 35.45 -4.52
C ARG A 72 -10.45 34.13 -5.31
N PHE A 73 -9.59 33.18 -4.93
CA PHE A 73 -9.43 31.89 -5.60
C PHE A 73 -10.00 30.70 -4.81
N GLY A 74 -10.88 30.97 -3.84
CA GLY A 74 -11.49 29.97 -2.96
C GLY A 74 -10.90 29.97 -1.55
N THR A 75 -11.04 28.85 -0.82
CA THR A 75 -10.54 28.78 0.56
C THR A 75 -9.08 28.32 0.59
N ALA A 76 -8.17 29.20 1.01
CA ALA A 76 -6.78 28.86 1.29
C ALA A 76 -6.65 28.18 2.67
N VAL A 77 -5.97 27.04 2.73
CA VAL A 77 -5.65 26.32 3.96
C VAL A 77 -4.14 26.10 4.04
N ARG A 78 -3.52 26.75 5.02
CA ARG A 78 -2.06 26.84 5.16
C ARG A 78 -1.57 25.97 6.31
N GLY A 79 -0.49 25.22 6.09
CA GLY A 79 0.10 24.39 7.14
C GLY A 79 1.50 23.88 6.80
N GLY A 80 2.34 23.75 7.83
CA GLY A 80 3.73 23.34 7.67
C GLY A 80 4.62 24.44 7.09
N GLY A 81 5.93 24.19 7.10
CA GLY A 81 6.97 24.99 6.47
C GLY A 81 7.55 24.29 5.24
N ARG A 82 8.82 24.57 4.91
CA ARG A 82 9.48 24.11 3.66
C ARG A 82 9.32 22.62 3.35
N PHE A 83 9.46 21.75 4.35
CA PHE A 83 9.33 20.28 4.19
C PHE A 83 8.08 19.69 4.83
N THR A 84 7.57 20.28 5.92
CA THR A 84 6.41 19.74 6.65
C THR A 84 5.08 19.99 5.95
N VAL A 85 5.04 20.90 4.96
CA VAL A 85 3.88 21.11 4.08
C VAL A 85 3.48 19.84 3.33
N TYR A 86 4.44 19.02 2.90
CA TYR A 86 4.16 17.75 2.21
C TYR A 86 3.34 16.80 3.09
N LEU A 87 3.77 16.63 4.34
CA LEU A 87 3.05 15.82 5.32
C LEU A 87 1.68 16.42 5.64
N PHE A 88 1.60 17.74 5.80
CA PHE A 88 0.35 18.44 6.05
C PHE A 88 -0.67 18.22 4.93
N VAL A 89 -0.28 18.41 3.67
CA VAL A 89 -1.15 18.19 2.50
C VAL A 89 -1.65 16.74 2.47
N LEU A 90 -0.76 15.76 2.65
CA LEU A 90 -1.12 14.35 2.67
C LEU A 90 -2.10 13.99 3.80
N LEU A 91 -1.88 14.50 5.02
CA LEU A 91 -2.76 14.26 6.16
C LEU A 91 -4.12 14.97 5.99
N TRP A 92 -4.12 16.20 5.46
CA TRP A 92 -5.34 16.93 5.18
C TRP A 92 -6.18 16.21 4.14
N LEU A 93 -5.56 15.77 3.03
CA LEU A 93 -6.23 14.99 1.99
C LEU A 93 -6.71 13.64 2.53
N LEU A 94 -5.90 12.94 3.33
CA LEU A 94 -6.31 11.66 3.95
C LEU A 94 -7.55 11.83 4.83
N ARG A 95 -7.62 12.93 5.59
CA ARG A 95 -8.77 13.30 6.43
C ARG A 95 -10.01 13.67 5.60
N HIS A 96 -9.85 14.41 4.52
CA HIS A 96 -10.95 14.94 3.69
C HIS A 96 -11.21 14.16 2.40
N ARG A 97 -10.54 13.03 2.15
CA ARG A 97 -10.64 12.20 0.93
C ARG A 97 -12.04 11.75 0.53
N ARG A 98 -13.03 11.91 1.42
CA ARG A 98 -14.43 11.60 1.15
C ARG A 98 -15.21 12.75 0.51
N SER A 99 -14.82 13.98 0.82
CA SER A 99 -15.45 15.21 0.33
C SER A 99 -14.64 15.86 -0.80
N VAL A 100 -13.45 15.36 -1.13
CA VAL A 100 -12.62 15.80 -2.25
C VAL A 100 -13.00 15.02 -3.51
N ASP A 101 -13.46 15.72 -4.53
CA ASP A 101 -13.89 15.15 -5.81
C ASP A 101 -12.74 15.07 -6.80
N ALA A 102 -11.78 16.01 -6.76
CA ALA A 102 -10.59 15.99 -7.60
C ALA A 102 -9.41 16.76 -7.02
N VAL A 103 -8.20 16.49 -7.53
CA VAL A 103 -6.97 17.18 -7.10
C VAL A 103 -6.16 17.66 -8.30
N ILE A 104 -5.71 18.92 -8.24
CA ILE A 104 -4.65 19.46 -9.08
C ILE A 104 -3.40 19.52 -8.21
N ASP A 105 -2.40 18.72 -8.54
CA ASP A 105 -1.17 18.55 -7.77
C ASP A 105 -0.04 19.27 -8.50
N SER A 106 0.40 20.42 -7.99
CA SER A 106 1.45 21.22 -8.62
C SER A 106 2.83 20.78 -8.16
N GLN A 107 3.69 20.45 -9.13
CA GLN A 107 5.06 20.03 -8.93
C GLN A 107 6.04 21.19 -9.14
N ASN A 108 6.52 21.74 -8.04
CA ASN A 108 7.65 22.70 -8.00
C ASN A 108 8.93 21.96 -7.58
N GLY A 109 9.30 20.95 -8.37
CA GLY A 109 10.43 20.05 -8.12
C GLY A 109 9.98 18.67 -7.67
N ILE A 110 9.41 18.57 -6.47
CA ILE A 110 8.87 17.31 -5.92
C ILE A 110 7.35 17.44 -5.82
N PRO A 111 6.56 16.49 -6.34
CA PRO A 111 5.10 16.52 -6.21
C PRO A 111 4.66 16.10 -4.80
N PHE A 112 3.42 16.38 -4.43
CA PHE A 112 2.90 16.04 -3.10
C PHE A 112 2.61 14.54 -2.90
N PHE A 113 2.64 13.74 -3.96
CA PHE A 113 2.24 12.32 -3.98
C PHE A 113 0.78 12.09 -3.56
N THR A 114 -0.11 13.05 -3.90
CA THR A 114 -1.54 13.01 -3.54
C THR A 114 -2.29 11.73 -3.93
N PRO A 115 -1.98 11.00 -5.04
CA PRO A 115 -2.62 9.73 -5.36
C PRO A 115 -2.50 8.63 -4.29
N LEU A 116 -1.53 8.75 -3.36
CA LEU A 116 -1.31 7.78 -2.29
C LEU A 116 -2.37 7.87 -1.18
N VAL A 117 -2.99 9.04 -0.98
CA VAL A 117 -3.90 9.31 0.15
C VAL A 117 -5.35 9.53 -0.27
N VAL A 118 -5.57 10.04 -1.48
CA VAL A 118 -6.92 10.21 -2.05
C VAL A 118 -7.51 8.88 -2.49
N ARG A 119 -8.82 8.83 -2.76
CA ARG A 119 -9.44 7.58 -3.25
C ARG A 119 -8.86 7.24 -4.61
N ARG A 120 -8.68 5.95 -4.93
CA ARG A 120 -8.23 5.52 -6.27
C ARG A 120 -9.08 6.09 -7.42
N ARG A 121 -10.37 6.37 -7.16
CA ARG A 121 -11.33 6.95 -8.12
C ARG A 121 -11.28 8.47 -8.19
N THR A 122 -10.62 9.15 -7.27
CA THR A 122 -10.43 10.60 -7.34
C THR A 122 -9.50 10.90 -8.53
N PRO A 123 -9.94 11.67 -9.54
CA PRO A 123 -9.08 12.19 -10.58
C PRO A 123 -8.01 13.10 -9.98
N VAL A 124 -6.78 12.88 -10.42
CA VAL A 124 -5.60 13.68 -10.04
C VAL A 124 -4.88 14.06 -11.31
N VAL A 125 -4.70 15.35 -11.52
CA VAL A 125 -3.85 15.91 -12.58
C VAL A 125 -2.57 16.42 -11.94
N LEU A 126 -1.43 15.95 -12.43
CA LEU A 126 -0.12 16.45 -12.03
C LEU A 126 0.26 17.63 -12.95
N LEU A 127 0.36 18.83 -12.39
CA LEU A 127 0.78 20.03 -13.12
C LEU A 127 2.30 20.20 -12.93
N ILE A 128 3.06 20.24 -14.02
CA ILE A 128 4.51 20.41 -14.00
C ILE A 128 4.86 21.74 -14.65
N HIS A 129 5.40 22.66 -13.86
CA HIS A 129 5.86 23.96 -14.36
C HIS A 129 7.23 23.88 -15.03
N HIS A 130 8.16 23.07 -14.52
CA HIS A 130 9.47 22.78 -15.13
C HIS A 130 10.12 21.55 -14.48
N VAL A 131 11.09 20.91 -15.14
CA VAL A 131 11.80 19.72 -14.63
C VAL A 131 13.12 20.14 -13.95
N HIS A 132 13.26 19.88 -12.66
CA HIS A 132 14.30 20.41 -11.77
C HIS A 132 15.55 19.52 -11.67
N GLN A 133 15.68 18.45 -12.47
CA GLN A 133 16.77 17.47 -12.38
C GLN A 133 18.18 18.10 -12.29
N GLY A 134 18.44 19.16 -13.07
CA GLY A 134 19.70 19.89 -13.06
C GLY A 134 19.84 20.92 -11.92
N GLN A 135 18.74 21.38 -11.33
CA GLN A 135 18.72 22.43 -10.31
C GLN A 135 18.90 21.89 -8.88
N PHE A 136 18.58 20.61 -8.62
CA PHE A 136 18.76 20.02 -7.28
C PHE A 136 20.20 20.12 -6.76
N ALA A 137 21.20 20.08 -7.65
CA ALA A 137 22.61 20.19 -7.28
C ALA A 137 23.02 21.63 -6.91
N LEU A 138 22.24 22.65 -7.29
CA LEU A 138 22.47 24.05 -6.93
C LEU A 138 21.98 24.38 -5.51
N TRP A 139 20.91 23.70 -5.05
CA TRP A 139 20.24 24.01 -3.79
C TRP A 139 20.54 23.03 -2.65
N PHE A 140 21.09 21.84 -2.96
CA PHE A 140 21.29 20.78 -1.97
C PHE A 140 22.66 20.09 -2.12
N PRO A 141 23.25 19.60 -1.02
CA PRO A 141 24.43 18.74 -1.06
C PRO A 141 24.20 17.48 -1.91
N ARG A 142 25.26 16.95 -2.52
CA ARG A 142 25.21 15.79 -3.46
C ARG A 142 24.27 14.63 -3.07
N PRO A 143 24.25 14.12 -1.81
CA PRO A 143 23.35 13.01 -1.46
C PRO A 143 21.86 13.42 -1.47
N VAL A 144 21.53 14.60 -0.93
CA VAL A 144 20.15 15.12 -0.89
C VAL A 144 19.67 15.48 -2.29
N ALA A 145 20.55 16.07 -3.11
CA ALA A 145 20.27 16.33 -4.52
C ALA A 145 20.00 15.03 -5.30
N GLY A 146 20.75 13.96 -5.02
CA GLY A 146 20.52 12.62 -5.59
C GLY A 146 19.16 12.04 -5.23
N PHE A 147 18.75 12.16 -3.97
CA PHE A 147 17.43 11.71 -3.51
C PHE A 147 16.30 12.55 -4.12
N GLY A 148 16.45 13.88 -4.18
CA GLY A 148 15.49 14.78 -4.85
C GLY A 148 15.31 14.44 -6.34
N ARG A 149 16.41 14.20 -7.06
CA ARG A 149 16.38 13.72 -8.46
C ARG A 149 15.64 12.39 -8.60
N TRP A 150 15.88 11.45 -7.68
CA TRP A 150 15.18 10.16 -7.70
C TRP A 150 13.68 10.30 -7.44
N LEU A 151 13.28 11.13 -6.47
CA LEU A 151 11.87 11.41 -6.16
C LEU A 151 11.16 12.07 -7.33
N GLU A 152 11.76 13.13 -7.90
CA GLU A 152 11.22 13.82 -9.07
C GLU A 152 11.09 12.87 -10.26
N GLY A 153 12.09 12.02 -10.52
CA GLY A 153 12.11 11.06 -11.62
C GLY A 153 11.31 9.79 -11.33
N ARG A 154 11.98 8.78 -10.76
CA ARG A 154 11.41 7.44 -10.55
C ARG A 154 10.23 7.46 -9.57
N GLY A 155 10.30 8.27 -8.51
CA GLY A 155 9.21 8.40 -7.53
C GLY A 155 7.92 8.89 -8.18
N SER A 156 7.99 10.01 -8.91
CA SER A 156 6.84 10.55 -9.67
C SER A 156 6.37 9.56 -10.73
N GLY A 157 7.28 8.89 -11.44
CA GLY A 157 6.93 7.84 -12.41
C GLY A 157 6.16 6.67 -11.78
N LEU A 158 6.50 6.23 -10.57
CA LEU A 158 5.81 5.15 -9.88
C LEU A 158 4.38 5.54 -9.44
N VAL A 159 4.19 6.78 -8.97
CA VAL A 159 2.91 7.24 -8.41
C VAL A 159 1.98 7.83 -9.48
N TYR A 160 2.54 8.59 -10.42
CA TYR A 160 1.83 9.34 -11.45
C TYR A 160 2.02 8.81 -12.86
N GLY A 161 2.90 7.82 -13.11
CA GLY A 161 3.25 7.39 -14.47
C GLY A 161 2.09 6.85 -15.32
N ARG A 162 0.90 6.64 -14.72
CA ARG A 162 -0.34 6.32 -15.43
C ARG A 162 -1.43 7.38 -15.24
N ARG A 163 -1.20 8.50 -14.56
CA ARG A 163 -2.16 9.60 -14.34
C ARG A 163 -2.04 10.62 -15.47
N ALA A 164 -3.02 11.52 -15.57
CA ALA A 164 -2.94 12.68 -16.44
C ALA A 164 -1.90 13.68 -15.91
N VAL A 165 -1.04 14.16 -16.80
CA VAL A 165 -0.02 15.18 -16.51
C VAL A 165 -0.29 16.38 -17.41
N CYS A 166 -0.19 17.60 -16.87
CA CYS A 166 -0.24 18.82 -17.65
C CYS A 166 1.15 19.47 -17.68
N ALA A 167 1.65 19.72 -18.88
CA ALA A 167 2.86 20.47 -19.14
C ALA A 167 2.47 21.90 -19.55
N VAL A 168 3.25 22.89 -19.08
CA VAL A 168 3.04 24.29 -19.49
C VAL A 168 3.53 24.55 -20.92
N SER A 169 4.40 23.70 -21.48
CA SER A 169 4.95 23.89 -22.82
C SER A 169 5.37 22.59 -23.53
N PRO A 170 5.55 22.60 -24.87
CA PRO A 170 6.14 21.50 -25.63
C PRO A 170 7.52 21.10 -25.15
N SER A 171 8.42 22.05 -24.83
CA SER A 171 9.74 21.72 -24.30
C SER A 171 9.64 21.00 -22.93
N THR A 172 8.73 21.45 -22.06
CA THR A 172 8.44 20.80 -20.77
C THR A 172 7.92 19.37 -20.96
N ARG A 173 7.01 19.14 -21.92
CA ARG A 173 6.53 17.79 -22.26
C ARG A 173 7.67 16.88 -22.72
N ALA A 174 8.57 17.38 -23.57
CA ALA A 174 9.72 16.60 -24.02
C ALA A 174 10.65 16.22 -22.85
N GLU A 175 10.85 17.12 -21.88
CA GLU A 175 11.60 16.80 -20.66
C GLU A 175 10.88 15.81 -19.75
N ILE A 176 9.56 15.93 -19.57
CA ILE A 176 8.75 14.98 -18.80
C ILE A 176 8.90 13.56 -19.38
N ARG A 177 8.83 13.41 -20.71
CA ARG A 177 9.01 12.13 -21.38
C ARG A 177 10.42 11.59 -21.20
N ARG A 178 11.45 12.40 -21.49
CA ARG A 178 12.86 11.97 -21.48
C ARG A 178 13.40 11.70 -20.07
N ARG A 179 13.08 12.56 -19.10
CA ARG A 179 13.68 12.54 -17.75
C ARG A 179 12.80 11.86 -16.69
N LEU A 180 11.48 11.99 -16.78
CA LEU A 180 10.56 11.45 -15.77
C LEU A 180 9.91 10.11 -16.18
N ALA A 181 10.12 9.67 -17.43
CA ALA A 181 9.60 8.42 -17.99
C ALA A 181 8.08 8.24 -17.79
N VAL A 182 7.32 9.33 -17.78
CA VAL A 182 5.86 9.31 -17.66
C VAL A 182 5.28 8.62 -18.90
N ARG A 183 4.48 7.57 -18.68
CA ARG A 183 3.80 6.80 -19.74
C ARG A 183 2.33 7.18 -19.92
N GLY A 184 1.80 8.03 -19.04
CA GLY A 184 0.42 8.53 -19.09
C GLY A 184 0.21 9.61 -20.15
N PRO A 185 -1.03 10.09 -20.33
CA PRO A 185 -1.31 11.23 -21.21
C PRO A 185 -0.66 12.50 -20.66
N VAL A 186 -0.05 13.29 -21.55
CA VAL A 186 0.53 14.60 -21.25
C VAL A 186 -0.23 15.65 -22.04
N HIS A 187 -0.99 16.49 -21.33
CA HIS A 187 -1.78 17.58 -21.88
C HIS A 187 -0.99 18.88 -21.81
N PHE A 188 -1.41 19.88 -22.57
CA PHE A 188 -0.85 21.23 -22.51
C PHE A 188 -1.79 22.14 -21.73
N ALA A 189 -1.22 22.97 -20.87
CA ALA A 189 -1.90 24.09 -20.24
C ALA A 189 -0.90 25.25 -20.14
N PRO A 190 -0.68 25.99 -21.25
CA PRO A 190 0.20 27.15 -21.26
C PRO A 190 -0.27 28.21 -20.27
N ALA A 191 0.66 28.96 -19.68
CA ALA A 191 0.27 30.02 -18.76
C ALA A 191 -0.38 31.17 -19.52
N GLY A 192 -1.49 31.65 -18.99
CA GLY A 192 -2.23 32.78 -19.53
C GLY A 192 -1.63 34.12 -19.14
N LEU A 193 -2.20 35.17 -19.69
CA LEU A 193 -1.97 36.55 -19.29
C LEU A 193 -3.32 37.21 -19.01
N ASP A 194 -3.32 38.21 -18.14
CA ASP A 194 -4.37 39.20 -18.13
C ASP A 194 -4.06 40.15 -19.28
N THR A 195 -4.91 40.17 -20.31
CA THR A 195 -4.70 41.08 -21.44
C THR A 195 -4.96 42.50 -20.96
N PRO A 196 -3.96 43.40 -20.94
CA PRO A 196 -4.28 44.82 -20.81
C PRO A 196 -5.18 45.21 -21.99
N PRO A 197 -6.16 46.10 -21.81
CA PRO A 197 -6.86 46.68 -22.95
C PRO A 197 -5.78 47.27 -23.87
N PRO A 198 -5.87 47.07 -25.20
CA PRO A 198 -4.90 47.65 -26.11
C PRO A 198 -4.83 49.15 -25.81
N SER A 199 -3.67 49.63 -25.38
CA SER A 199 -3.44 51.07 -25.29
C SER A 199 -3.72 51.61 -26.69
N ALA A 200 -4.71 52.50 -26.82
CA ALA A 200 -5.20 52.98 -28.11
C ALA A 200 -4.21 53.91 -28.85
N GLY A 201 -2.91 53.83 -28.50
CA GLY A 201 -1.85 54.66 -29.05
C GLY A 201 -0.49 53.92 -29.12
N PRO A 202 0.48 54.49 -29.87
CA PRO A 202 1.84 53.98 -29.98
C PRO A 202 2.53 53.91 -28.60
N ARG A 203 3.43 52.94 -28.42
CA ARG A 203 4.18 52.75 -27.17
C ARG A 203 5.03 53.97 -26.81
N HIS A 204 5.17 54.26 -25.52
CA HIS A 204 6.05 55.34 -25.05
C HIS A 204 7.48 54.82 -24.82
N ARG A 205 8.20 54.52 -25.91
CA ARG A 205 9.61 54.10 -25.84
C ARG A 205 10.49 55.18 -25.23
N ALA A 206 11.46 54.76 -24.41
CA ALA A 206 12.48 55.66 -23.89
C ALA A 206 13.29 56.32 -25.04
N PRO A 207 13.76 57.57 -24.89
CA PRO A 207 14.59 58.24 -25.89
C PRO A 207 15.92 57.53 -26.16
N THR A 208 16.42 56.80 -25.17
CA THR A 208 17.66 56.02 -25.20
C THR A 208 17.37 54.52 -25.32
N PRO A 209 18.27 53.71 -25.92
CA PRO A 209 18.09 52.26 -26.02
C PRO A 209 18.01 51.60 -24.64
N ARG A 210 16.80 51.24 -24.22
CA ARG A 210 16.55 50.70 -22.88
C ARG A 210 16.27 49.20 -22.90
N VAL A 211 17.06 48.44 -22.15
CA VAL A 211 16.84 47.02 -21.88
C VAL A 211 16.18 46.87 -20.51
N VAL A 212 15.06 46.15 -20.43
CA VAL A 212 14.39 45.87 -19.15
C VAL A 212 14.43 44.38 -18.83
N CYS A 213 14.86 44.03 -17.62
CA CYS A 213 14.83 42.66 -17.10
C CYS A 213 13.86 42.60 -15.91
N VAL A 214 12.80 41.81 -16.01
CA VAL A 214 11.80 41.63 -14.94
C VAL A 214 11.84 40.21 -14.38
N GLY A 215 12.08 40.07 -13.08
CA GLY A 215 12.02 38.78 -12.40
C GLY A 215 12.67 38.75 -11.02
N ARG A 216 12.53 37.62 -10.31
CA ARG A 216 13.20 37.40 -9.02
C ARG A 216 14.73 37.35 -9.21
N LEU A 217 15.47 38.03 -8.34
CA LEU A 217 16.93 38.05 -8.35
C LEU A 217 17.49 36.82 -7.60
N VAL A 218 17.54 35.69 -8.30
CA VAL A 218 18.04 34.40 -7.79
C VAL A 218 19.10 33.83 -8.73
N THR A 219 20.01 33.00 -8.21
CA THR A 219 21.19 32.52 -8.95
C THR A 219 20.85 31.89 -10.31
N GLN A 220 19.75 31.14 -10.39
CA GLN A 220 19.34 30.47 -11.65
C GLN A 220 18.93 31.42 -12.78
N LYS A 221 18.52 32.66 -12.46
CA LYS A 221 18.13 33.67 -13.48
C LYS A 221 19.34 34.32 -14.14
N ARG A 222 20.53 34.19 -13.54
CA ARG A 222 21.81 34.67 -14.06
C ARG A 222 21.81 36.11 -14.56
N VAL A 223 21.14 37.00 -13.81
CA VAL A 223 21.04 38.44 -14.13
C VAL A 223 22.43 39.09 -14.15
N ASP A 224 23.41 38.51 -13.45
CA ASP A 224 24.83 38.88 -13.50
C ASP A 224 25.35 39.01 -14.94
N ARG A 225 24.91 38.12 -15.84
CA ARG A 225 25.33 38.13 -17.25
C ARG A 225 24.92 39.41 -17.97
N LEU A 226 23.75 39.98 -17.67
CA LEU A 226 23.31 41.24 -18.27
C LEU A 226 24.19 42.40 -17.79
N VAL A 227 24.54 42.43 -16.50
CA VAL A 227 25.43 43.46 -15.94
C VAL A 227 26.83 43.36 -16.54
N HIS A 228 27.39 42.16 -16.67
CA HIS A 228 28.68 41.92 -17.34
C HIS A 228 28.69 42.32 -18.83
N ALA A 229 27.54 42.28 -19.52
CA ALA A 229 27.46 42.65 -20.93
C ALA A 229 27.45 44.18 -21.15
N MET A 230 27.13 44.97 -20.12
CA MET A 230 26.94 46.42 -20.25
C MET A 230 28.18 47.20 -20.73
N PRO A 231 29.40 46.94 -20.22
CA PRO A 231 30.59 47.65 -20.69
C PRO A 231 30.84 47.47 -22.20
N ALA A 232 30.64 46.25 -22.72
CA ALA A 232 30.79 45.96 -24.14
C ALA A 232 29.65 46.57 -24.97
N LEU A 233 28.40 46.43 -24.51
CA LEU A 233 27.24 47.01 -25.17
C LEU A 233 27.37 48.53 -25.29
N ARG A 234 27.85 49.22 -24.26
CA ARG A 234 28.02 50.67 -24.27
C ARG A 234 29.16 51.19 -25.13
N ARG A 235 30.16 50.35 -25.45
CA ARG A 235 31.16 50.69 -26.47
C ARG A 235 30.54 50.76 -27.86
N GLU A 236 29.53 49.93 -28.14
CA GLU A 236 28.82 49.92 -29.42
C GLU A 236 27.63 50.88 -29.46
N LEU A 237 26.90 51.01 -28.35
CA LEU A 237 25.71 51.85 -28.19
C LEU A 237 25.86 52.72 -26.94
N PRO A 238 26.50 53.90 -27.04
CA PRO A 238 26.75 54.77 -25.88
C PRO A 238 25.48 55.27 -25.17
N GLY A 239 24.28 55.14 -25.74
CA GLY A 239 23.03 55.49 -25.07
C GLY A 239 22.42 54.36 -24.24
N ALA A 240 22.97 53.15 -24.27
CA ALA A 240 22.27 51.97 -23.74
C ALA A 240 22.13 51.99 -22.21
N GLU A 241 20.92 51.66 -21.74
CA GLU A 241 20.54 51.56 -20.32
C GLU A 241 19.99 50.17 -20.00
N LEU A 242 20.27 49.66 -18.79
CA LEU A 242 19.73 48.42 -18.27
C LEU A 242 18.94 48.67 -16.98
N HIS A 243 17.65 48.36 -17.02
CA HIS A 243 16.74 48.48 -15.89
C HIS A 243 16.38 47.09 -15.39
N ILE A 244 16.73 46.79 -14.14
CA ILE A 244 16.48 45.50 -13.50
C ILE A 244 15.36 45.68 -12.46
N VAL A 245 14.24 45.02 -12.69
CA VAL A 245 13.04 45.08 -11.86
C VAL A 245 12.83 43.74 -11.15
N GLY A 246 12.76 43.80 -9.83
CA GLY A 246 12.59 42.65 -8.95
C GLY A 246 13.57 42.61 -7.80
N ASP A 247 13.41 41.61 -6.94
CA ASP A 247 14.17 41.46 -5.71
C ASP A 247 14.52 39.99 -5.44
N GLY A 248 15.46 39.74 -4.53
CA GLY A 248 15.88 38.40 -4.15
C GLY A 248 17.29 38.31 -3.59
N GLU A 249 17.72 37.09 -3.26
CA GLU A 249 19.00 36.78 -2.61
C GLU A 249 20.24 37.29 -3.38
N ALA A 250 20.13 37.48 -4.69
CA ALA A 250 21.24 37.94 -5.52
C ALA A 250 21.35 39.48 -5.60
N ARG A 251 20.46 40.25 -4.96
CA ARG A 251 20.45 41.72 -5.05
C ARG A 251 21.79 42.33 -4.64
N ASP A 252 22.28 41.97 -3.45
CA ASP A 252 23.51 42.56 -2.90
C ASP A 252 24.73 42.23 -3.77
N THR A 253 24.80 41.01 -4.28
CA THR A 253 25.86 40.59 -5.22
C THR A 253 25.78 41.36 -6.54
N LEU A 254 24.58 41.64 -7.05
CA LEU A 254 24.40 42.45 -8.26
C LEU A 254 24.78 43.91 -8.03
N THR A 255 24.45 44.49 -6.88
CA THR A 255 24.88 45.84 -6.52
C THR A 255 26.40 45.93 -6.47
N ALA A 256 27.07 45.00 -5.78
CA ALA A 256 28.53 44.96 -5.74
C ALA A 256 29.15 44.80 -7.13
N LEU A 257 28.55 44.00 -8.01
CA LEU A 257 29.01 43.82 -9.38
C LEU A 257 28.85 45.09 -10.24
N VAL A 258 27.76 45.83 -10.05
CA VAL A 258 27.52 47.12 -10.73
C VAL A 258 28.60 48.13 -10.34
N ASP A 259 28.96 48.17 -9.06
CA ASP A 259 30.02 49.04 -8.52
C ASP A 259 31.39 48.62 -9.04
N GLU A 260 31.71 47.31 -9.00
CA GLU A 260 32.97 46.74 -9.48
C GLU A 260 33.22 47.07 -10.97
N LEU A 261 32.19 46.98 -11.80
CA LEU A 261 32.29 47.27 -13.23
C LEU A 261 32.17 48.76 -13.58
N GLY A 262 31.89 49.63 -12.60
CA GLY A 262 31.71 51.07 -12.82
C GLY A 262 30.50 51.44 -13.70
N VAL A 263 29.49 50.57 -13.77
CA VAL A 263 28.32 50.72 -14.68
C VAL A 263 27.08 51.31 -14.00
N GLY A 264 27.19 51.79 -12.75
CA GLY A 264 26.07 52.37 -12.00
C GLY A 264 25.39 53.57 -12.67
N HIS A 265 26.07 54.24 -13.61
CA HIS A 265 25.51 55.33 -14.42
C HIS A 265 24.56 54.85 -15.54
N CYS A 266 24.52 53.55 -15.86
CA CYS A 266 23.65 52.99 -16.91
C CYS A 266 22.90 51.71 -16.48
N VAL A 267 23.10 51.23 -15.26
CA VAL A 267 22.39 50.08 -14.68
C VAL A 267 21.59 50.52 -13.46
N VAL A 268 20.27 50.32 -13.51
CA VAL A 268 19.35 50.72 -12.43
C VAL A 268 18.67 49.49 -11.81
N LEU A 269 18.89 49.29 -10.51
CA LEU A 269 18.30 48.21 -9.70
C LEU A 269 17.07 48.72 -8.94
N HIS A 270 15.88 48.58 -9.54
CA HIS A 270 14.63 49.15 -9.00
C HIS A 270 14.13 48.45 -7.73
N GLY A 271 14.46 47.17 -7.54
CA GLY A 271 13.85 46.37 -6.48
C GLY A 271 12.40 46.00 -6.76
N ARG A 272 11.62 45.80 -5.69
CA ARG A 272 10.20 45.47 -5.80
C ARG A 272 9.39 46.74 -5.97
N VAL A 273 8.83 46.92 -7.16
CA VAL A 273 7.99 48.06 -7.56
C VAL A 273 6.51 47.67 -7.62
N SER A 274 5.63 48.66 -7.78
CA SER A 274 4.19 48.42 -8.01
C SER A 274 3.95 47.80 -9.39
N GLN A 275 2.75 47.27 -9.62
CA GLN A 275 2.40 46.71 -10.93
C GLN A 275 2.37 47.80 -12.01
N GLU A 276 1.86 48.98 -11.68
CA GLU A 276 1.80 50.14 -12.57
C GLU A 276 3.21 50.62 -12.96
N GLU A 277 4.12 50.71 -12.00
CA GLU A 277 5.50 51.10 -12.23
C GLU A 277 6.27 50.06 -13.07
N ARG A 278 6.06 48.77 -12.78
CA ARG A 278 6.60 47.68 -13.60
C ARG A 278 6.11 47.80 -15.05
N ASP A 279 4.81 48.00 -15.24
CA ASP A 279 4.20 48.04 -16.57
C ASP A 279 4.68 49.27 -17.36
N ALA A 280 4.84 50.42 -16.70
CA ALA A 280 5.42 51.63 -17.29
C ALA A 280 6.89 51.42 -17.70
N LEU A 281 7.70 50.77 -16.85
CA LEU A 281 9.08 50.44 -17.19
C LEU A 281 9.16 49.51 -18.40
N VAL A 282 8.34 48.47 -18.44
CA VAL A 282 8.25 47.55 -19.58
C VAL A 282 7.78 48.28 -20.83
N ASP A 283 6.74 49.12 -20.77
CA ASP A 283 6.27 49.89 -21.93
C ASP A 283 7.35 50.82 -22.49
N SER A 284 8.22 51.36 -21.63
CA SER A 284 9.35 52.20 -22.06
C SER A 284 10.53 51.44 -22.67
N ALA A 285 10.57 50.11 -22.54
CA ALA A 285 11.69 49.29 -22.97
C ALA A 285 11.79 49.18 -24.49
N TRP A 286 12.99 49.17 -25.05
CA TRP A 286 13.17 48.80 -26.46
C TRP A 286 13.07 47.29 -26.62
N ILE A 287 13.73 46.56 -25.70
CA ILE A 287 13.65 45.11 -25.59
C ILE A 287 13.57 44.71 -24.12
N THR A 288 12.99 43.53 -23.86
CA THR A 288 13.23 42.85 -22.58
C THR A 288 14.32 41.81 -22.74
N ALA A 289 15.15 41.58 -21.70
CA ALA A 289 16.18 40.56 -21.74
C ALA A 289 16.11 39.62 -20.53
N THR A 290 16.33 38.33 -20.78
CA THR A 290 16.41 37.30 -19.73
C THR A 290 17.53 36.30 -19.99
N THR A 291 18.34 36.05 -18.97
CA THR A 291 19.56 35.22 -19.07
C THR A 291 19.46 33.92 -18.28
N SER A 292 18.23 33.50 -17.96
CA SER A 292 17.94 32.32 -17.16
C SER A 292 18.56 31.04 -17.71
N LEU A 293 19.08 30.19 -16.81
CA LEU A 293 19.60 28.86 -17.17
C LEU A 293 18.48 27.84 -17.44
N ALA A 294 17.29 28.08 -16.89
CA ALA A 294 16.11 27.24 -17.10
C ALA A 294 14.84 28.04 -16.78
N GLU A 295 13.80 27.85 -17.59
CA GLU A 295 12.47 28.40 -17.37
C GLU A 295 11.41 27.33 -17.61
N GLY A 296 10.22 27.53 -17.02
CA GLY A 296 9.05 26.72 -17.36
C GLY A 296 8.26 27.27 -18.54
N TRP A 297 8.01 28.58 -18.51
CA TRP A 297 7.23 29.30 -19.52
C TRP A 297 7.85 30.66 -19.82
N GLY A 298 8.18 31.45 -18.78
CA GLY A 298 8.68 32.82 -18.95
C GLY A 298 7.53 33.82 -18.97
N LEU A 299 6.78 33.91 -17.88
CA LEU A 299 5.64 34.83 -17.76
C LEU A 299 6.04 36.29 -18.03
N SER A 300 7.18 36.76 -17.54
CA SER A 300 7.65 38.14 -17.78
C SER A 300 7.92 38.43 -19.26
N VAL A 301 8.40 37.45 -20.03
CA VAL A 301 8.56 37.57 -21.49
C VAL A 301 7.21 37.71 -22.18
N MET A 302 6.21 36.96 -21.71
CA MET A 302 4.86 37.02 -22.25
C MET A 302 4.11 38.29 -21.84
N GLU A 303 4.32 38.81 -20.63
CA GLU A 303 3.85 40.13 -20.19
C GLU A 303 4.47 41.25 -21.05
N ALA A 304 5.78 41.17 -21.31
CA ALA A 304 6.46 42.10 -22.21
C ALA A 304 5.92 42.01 -23.65
N ALA A 305 5.68 40.80 -24.16
CA ALA A 305 5.06 40.61 -25.47
C ALA A 305 3.63 41.19 -25.52
N ALA A 306 2.85 41.10 -24.44
CA ALA A 306 1.53 41.73 -24.35
C ALA A 306 1.58 43.26 -24.41
N ALA A 307 2.64 43.88 -23.89
CA ALA A 307 2.91 45.31 -24.07
C ALA A 307 3.41 45.66 -25.48
N GLY A 308 3.80 44.67 -26.29
CA GLY A 308 4.40 44.86 -27.61
C GLY A 308 5.93 44.98 -27.58
N VAL A 309 6.58 44.47 -26.53
CA VAL A 309 8.03 44.50 -26.37
C VAL A 309 8.64 43.17 -26.81
N PRO A 310 9.55 43.15 -27.80
CA PRO A 310 10.26 41.95 -28.16
C PRO A 310 11.28 41.55 -27.07
N ALA A 311 11.57 40.26 -26.99
CA ALA A 311 12.45 39.70 -25.96
C ALA A 311 13.76 39.14 -26.54
N LEU A 312 14.85 39.27 -25.80
CA LEU A 312 16.10 38.55 -26.05
C LEU A 312 16.37 37.57 -24.90
N ALA A 313 16.64 36.32 -25.23
CA ALA A 313 16.95 35.31 -24.23
C ALA A 313 17.96 34.27 -24.72
N TYR A 314 18.52 33.47 -23.82
CA TYR A 314 19.18 32.22 -24.22
C TYR A 314 18.15 31.17 -24.65
N ASP A 315 18.52 30.29 -25.60
CA ASP A 315 17.71 29.16 -26.04
C ASP A 315 17.67 28.05 -24.98
N VAL A 316 16.83 28.27 -23.96
CA VAL A 316 16.52 27.29 -22.91
C VAL A 316 15.06 26.85 -22.98
N PRO A 317 14.70 25.66 -22.43
CA PRO A 317 13.31 25.25 -22.28
C PRO A 317 12.45 26.35 -21.61
N GLY A 318 11.18 26.44 -22.00
CA GLY A 318 10.28 27.53 -21.62
C GLY A 318 10.44 28.76 -22.51
N LEU A 319 11.63 29.37 -22.54
CA LEU A 319 11.87 30.60 -23.33
C LEU A 319 11.78 30.37 -24.83
N ARG A 320 12.24 29.20 -25.31
CA ARG A 320 12.07 28.80 -26.72
C ARG A 320 10.61 28.62 -27.14
N ASP A 321 9.74 28.35 -26.17
CA ASP A 321 8.31 28.15 -26.42
C ASP A 321 7.59 29.51 -26.46
N THR A 322 8.05 30.50 -25.68
CA THR A 322 7.43 31.83 -25.57
C THR A 322 7.99 32.87 -26.54
N ILE A 323 9.24 32.73 -26.99
CA ILE A 323 9.88 33.60 -27.98
C ILE A 323 9.83 32.93 -29.36
N ARG A 324 9.31 33.64 -30.35
CA ARG A 324 9.37 33.26 -31.77
C ARG A 324 10.56 33.99 -32.41
N PRO A 325 11.65 33.30 -32.75
CA PRO A 325 12.82 33.92 -33.37
C PRO A 325 12.44 34.78 -34.57
N ASP A 326 12.98 35.99 -34.61
CA ASP A 326 12.78 36.99 -35.65
C ASP A 326 11.32 37.45 -35.86
N VAL A 327 10.42 37.11 -34.92
CA VAL A 327 9.01 37.51 -34.95
C VAL A 327 8.57 38.21 -33.66
N THR A 328 8.92 37.66 -32.49
CA THR A 328 8.65 38.28 -31.19
C THR A 328 9.92 38.49 -30.35
N GLY A 329 11.08 38.20 -30.93
CA GLY A 329 12.36 38.34 -30.24
C GLY A 329 13.47 37.47 -30.80
N TRP A 330 14.51 37.28 -30.01
CA TRP A 330 15.73 36.56 -30.36
C TRP A 330 16.10 35.52 -29.31
N LEU A 331 16.65 34.40 -29.78
CA LEU A 331 17.20 33.34 -28.94
C LEU A 331 18.70 33.20 -29.24
N LEU A 332 19.53 33.30 -28.21
CA LEU A 332 20.98 33.12 -28.26
C LEU A 332 21.35 31.70 -27.87
N GLY A 333 22.31 31.11 -28.58
CA GLY A 333 22.98 29.89 -28.18
C GLY A 333 23.79 30.07 -26.88
N PRO A 334 24.16 28.97 -26.21
CA PRO A 334 24.88 29.03 -24.92
C PRO A 334 26.26 29.68 -25.00
N ASP A 335 26.88 29.65 -26.19
CA ASP A 335 28.23 30.18 -26.46
C ASP A 335 28.20 31.54 -27.18
N ASP A 336 27.00 32.08 -27.47
CA ASP A 336 26.86 33.37 -28.15
C ASP A 336 27.19 34.53 -27.20
N ASP A 337 27.85 35.56 -27.74
CA ASP A 337 28.15 36.78 -26.99
C ASP A 337 26.89 37.62 -26.75
N LEU A 338 26.54 37.78 -25.47
CA LEU A 338 25.33 38.49 -25.04
C LEU A 338 25.36 39.98 -25.41
N ALA A 339 26.53 40.62 -25.34
CA ALA A 339 26.64 42.05 -25.66
C ALA A 339 26.37 42.31 -27.14
N SER A 340 26.98 41.51 -28.03
CA SER A 340 26.73 41.53 -29.47
C SER A 340 25.27 41.23 -29.80
N GLY A 341 24.66 40.25 -29.12
CA GLY A 341 23.24 39.92 -29.26
C GLY A 341 22.32 41.09 -28.89
N LEU A 342 22.56 41.74 -27.74
CA LEU A 342 21.82 42.92 -27.29
C LEU A 342 21.98 44.08 -28.28
N ALA A 343 23.20 44.36 -28.74
CA ALA A 343 23.47 45.43 -29.69
C ALA A 343 22.78 45.22 -31.04
N LYS A 344 22.75 43.96 -31.54
CA LYS A 344 22.02 43.60 -32.76
C LYS A 344 20.51 43.76 -32.57
N ALA A 345 19.95 43.27 -31.47
CA ALA A 345 18.53 43.38 -31.17
C ALA A 345 18.08 44.83 -31.09
N LEU A 346 18.79 45.67 -30.32
CA LEU A 346 18.48 47.10 -30.18
C LEU A 346 18.49 47.84 -31.53
N ARG A 347 19.54 47.63 -32.35
CA ARG A 347 19.61 48.21 -33.71
C ARG A 347 18.47 47.77 -34.63
N THR A 348 18.02 46.53 -34.49
CA THR A 348 16.92 45.99 -35.30
C THR A 348 15.57 46.59 -34.90
N VAL A 349 15.35 46.87 -33.61
CA VAL A 349 14.10 47.48 -33.11
C VAL A 349 14.06 49.00 -33.33
N GLU A 350 15.23 49.63 -33.48
CA GLU A 350 15.39 51.07 -33.78
C GLU A 350 14.81 51.46 -35.14
N ALA A 351 14.92 50.58 -36.13
CA ALA A 351 14.46 50.84 -37.49
C ALA A 351 12.94 51.11 -37.52
N PRO A 352 12.46 52.31 -37.94
CA PRO A 352 11.04 52.70 -37.83
C PRO A 352 10.06 51.76 -38.53
N GLN A 353 10.49 51.16 -39.64
CA GLN A 353 9.70 50.19 -40.43
C GLN A 353 9.47 48.85 -39.69
N ASP A 354 10.37 48.48 -38.78
CA ASP A 354 10.31 47.23 -38.04
C ASP A 354 9.63 47.39 -36.67
N ALA A 355 9.70 48.59 -36.09
CA ALA A 355 9.13 48.92 -34.78
C ALA A 355 7.64 48.53 -34.63
N ALA A 356 6.79 48.95 -35.57
CA ALA A 356 5.36 48.64 -35.56
C ALA A 356 5.08 47.15 -35.80
N ARG A 357 5.90 46.49 -36.62
CA ARG A 357 5.82 45.06 -36.88
C ARG A 357 6.07 44.25 -35.61
N TRP A 358 7.16 44.54 -34.89
CA TRP A 358 7.50 43.86 -33.63
C TRP A 358 6.38 44.00 -32.60
N GLU A 359 5.84 45.21 -32.44
CA GLU A 359 4.75 45.49 -31.51
C GLU A 359 3.51 44.67 -31.85
N ALA A 360 3.10 44.67 -33.12
CA ALA A 360 1.93 43.93 -33.58
C ALA A 360 2.09 42.42 -33.41
N GLU A 361 3.24 41.85 -33.81
CA GLU A 361 3.52 40.41 -33.69
C GLU A 361 3.60 39.96 -32.23
N CYS A 362 4.23 40.75 -31.36
CA CYS A 362 4.30 40.47 -29.92
C CYS A 362 2.91 40.46 -29.29
N ARG A 363 2.10 41.49 -29.55
CA ARG A 363 0.73 41.59 -29.03
C ARG A 363 -0.16 40.48 -29.58
N GLN A 364 -0.04 40.16 -30.87
CA GLN A 364 -0.78 39.08 -31.50
C GLN A 364 -0.41 37.73 -30.87
N TRP A 365 0.87 37.49 -30.60
CA TRP A 365 1.33 36.26 -29.97
C TRP A 365 0.86 36.14 -28.53
N ALA A 366 1.05 37.20 -27.72
CA ALA A 366 0.60 37.24 -26.33
C ALA A 366 -0.92 37.10 -26.19
N GLY A 367 -1.69 37.73 -27.09
CA GLY A 367 -3.15 37.63 -27.15
C GLY A 367 -3.68 36.21 -27.39
N ARG A 368 -2.82 35.24 -27.74
CA ARG A 368 -3.20 33.83 -27.84
C ARG A 368 -3.35 33.14 -26.48
N PHE A 369 -2.82 33.72 -25.40
CA PHE A 369 -2.77 33.09 -24.09
C PHE A 369 -3.62 33.85 -23.07
N SER A 370 -4.59 33.18 -22.47
CA SER A 370 -5.44 33.75 -21.42
C SER A 370 -5.60 32.78 -20.26
N TRP A 371 -5.78 33.30 -19.05
CA TRP A 371 -6.00 32.46 -17.86
C TRP A 371 -7.26 31.61 -17.98
N THR A 372 -8.27 32.10 -18.69
CA THR A 372 -9.49 31.34 -19.00
C THR A 372 -9.19 30.10 -19.85
N ALA A 373 -8.36 30.24 -20.89
CA ALA A 373 -7.93 29.10 -21.71
C ALA A 373 -7.09 28.10 -20.90
N THR A 374 -6.15 28.59 -20.09
CA THR A 374 -5.34 27.75 -19.18
C THR A 374 -6.21 26.93 -18.24
N ALA A 375 -7.19 27.55 -17.59
CA ALA A 375 -8.12 26.87 -16.68
C ALA A 375 -9.00 25.86 -17.42
N ALA A 376 -9.46 26.18 -18.64
CA ALA A 376 -10.22 25.27 -19.48
C ALA A 376 -9.41 24.02 -19.84
N HIS A 377 -8.13 24.15 -20.22
CA HIS A 377 -7.23 23.03 -20.51
C HIS A 377 -6.98 22.15 -19.29
N LEU A 378 -6.79 22.73 -18.10
CA LEU A 378 -6.62 21.94 -16.88
C LEU A 378 -7.90 21.19 -16.47
N LEU A 379 -9.05 21.85 -16.57
CA LEU A 379 -10.33 21.21 -16.30
C LEU A 379 -10.65 20.11 -17.31
N ALA A 380 -10.22 20.26 -18.57
CA ALA A 380 -10.26 19.23 -19.61
C ALA A 380 -9.49 17.98 -19.18
N ALA A 381 -8.23 18.16 -18.78
CA ALA A 381 -7.36 17.07 -18.34
C ALA A 381 -7.95 16.36 -17.11
N LEU A 382 -8.55 17.13 -16.19
CA LEU A 382 -9.22 16.58 -15.00
C LEU A 382 -10.45 15.75 -15.36
N THR A 383 -11.25 16.24 -16.32
CA THR A 383 -12.44 15.56 -16.86
C THR A 383 -12.05 14.28 -17.60
N ALA A 384 -10.99 14.33 -18.41
CA ALA A 384 -10.42 13.18 -19.10
C ALA A 384 -9.97 12.09 -18.10
N GLU A 385 -9.27 12.49 -17.04
CA GLU A 385 -8.84 11.57 -15.97
C GLU A 385 -10.04 10.97 -15.23
N ASP A 386 -11.08 11.76 -14.90
CA ASP A 386 -12.31 11.25 -14.27
C ASP A 386 -12.99 10.20 -15.15
N GLY A 387 -13.15 10.49 -16.44
CA GLY A 387 -13.70 9.58 -17.43
C GLY A 387 -12.89 8.29 -17.57
N ARG A 388 -11.55 8.40 -17.65
CA ARG A 388 -10.63 7.26 -17.74
C ARG A 388 -10.68 6.37 -16.50
N LEU A 389 -10.74 6.95 -15.31
CA LEU A 389 -10.89 6.20 -14.05
C LEU A 389 -12.25 5.50 -13.96
N CYS A 390 -13.30 6.09 -14.54
CA CYS A 390 -14.60 5.44 -14.67
C CYS A 390 -14.58 4.27 -15.67
N ARG A 391 -13.92 4.40 -16.83
CA ARG A 391 -13.83 3.38 -17.90
C ARG A 391 -12.95 2.17 -17.52
N THR A 392 -11.76 2.41 -16.98
CA THR A 392 -10.84 1.35 -16.49
C THR A 392 -11.46 0.48 -15.40
N GLY A 393 -12.52 0.95 -14.73
CA GLY A 393 -13.29 0.17 -13.78
C GLY A 393 -14.31 -0.82 -14.38
N ARG A 394 -14.56 -0.79 -15.70
CA ARG A 394 -15.65 -1.52 -16.37
C ARG A 394 -15.23 -2.70 -17.27
N GLY A 395 -13.93 -3.02 -17.36
CA GLY A 395 -13.47 -4.15 -18.20
C GLY A 395 -13.61 -3.93 -19.71
N LYS A 396 -13.95 -2.71 -20.16
CA LYS A 396 -13.80 -2.31 -21.56
C LYS A 396 -12.34 -1.92 -21.81
N GLY A 397 -11.81 -2.33 -22.96
CA GLY A 397 -10.39 -2.32 -23.31
C GLY A 397 -9.66 -1.02 -23.00
N ALA A 398 -8.35 -1.16 -22.77
CA ALA A 398 -7.45 -0.03 -22.61
C ALA A 398 -7.68 0.97 -23.75
N GLU A 399 -7.80 2.25 -23.39
CA GLU A 399 -7.65 3.34 -24.35
C GLU A 399 -6.38 3.05 -25.18
N ARG A 400 -6.49 3.08 -26.52
CA ARG A 400 -5.32 2.92 -27.39
C ARG A 400 -4.28 3.91 -26.88
N ARG A 401 -3.14 3.39 -26.43
CA ARG A 401 -2.01 4.21 -26.02
C ARG A 401 -1.74 5.19 -27.16
N THR A 402 -1.57 6.46 -26.85
CA THR A 402 -0.89 7.39 -27.75
C THR A 402 0.51 6.82 -27.95
N VAL A 403 0.71 6.14 -29.09
CA VAL A 403 2.00 5.54 -29.47
C VAL A 403 2.94 6.64 -29.96
N THR A 404 2.37 7.77 -30.41
CA THR A 404 3.09 8.91 -30.96
C THR A 404 2.90 10.16 -30.10
N ASP A 405 3.94 11.00 -30.06
CA ASP A 405 3.86 12.35 -29.50
C ASP A 405 3.43 13.41 -30.54
N ALA A 406 3.21 13.00 -31.80
CA ALA A 406 2.66 13.83 -32.87
C ALA A 406 1.33 14.48 -32.48
N CYS A 407 1.12 15.69 -32.95
CA CYS A 407 -0.17 16.36 -32.90
C CYS A 407 -0.55 16.72 -34.34
N THR A 408 -1.82 16.54 -34.70
CA THR A 408 -2.29 16.82 -36.06
C THR A 408 -3.36 17.89 -36.02
N ILE A 409 -3.23 18.86 -36.91
CA ILE A 409 -4.25 19.88 -37.16
C ILE A 409 -5.10 19.41 -38.32
N VAL A 410 -6.41 19.38 -38.08
CA VAL A 410 -7.42 19.31 -39.14
C VAL A 410 -8.05 20.68 -39.28
N ARG A 411 -8.05 21.26 -40.47
CA ARG A 411 -8.93 22.40 -40.79
C ARG A 411 -10.09 21.90 -41.62
N ALA A 412 -11.30 22.34 -41.27
CA ALA A 412 -12.52 22.04 -41.98
C ALA A 412 -13.51 23.18 -41.76
N PRO A 413 -14.47 23.43 -42.68
CA PRO A 413 -15.53 24.42 -42.48
C PRO A 413 -16.32 24.15 -41.19
N ALA A 414 -16.76 25.22 -40.50
CA ALA A 414 -17.49 25.09 -39.23
C ALA A 414 -18.76 24.25 -39.40
N GLU A 415 -19.48 24.43 -40.50
CA GLU A 415 -20.74 23.73 -40.79
C GLU A 415 -20.53 22.22 -40.92
N LEU A 416 -19.36 21.80 -41.40
CA LEU A 416 -18.98 20.41 -41.54
C LEU A 416 -18.65 19.78 -40.18
N LEU A 417 -17.95 20.53 -39.31
CA LEU A 417 -17.64 20.09 -37.95
C LEU A 417 -18.86 20.10 -37.03
N GLU A 418 -19.81 21.02 -37.23
CA GLU A 418 -21.07 21.08 -36.47
C GLU A 418 -21.98 19.89 -36.75
N ARG A 419 -21.94 19.34 -37.97
CA ARG A 419 -22.66 18.11 -38.36
C ARG A 419 -21.94 16.83 -37.91
N ALA A 420 -20.67 16.93 -37.53
CA ALA A 420 -19.86 15.80 -37.12
C ALA A 420 -20.25 15.28 -35.73
N GLU A 421 -20.02 13.99 -35.47
CA GLU A 421 -20.19 13.39 -34.15
C GLU A 421 -19.03 13.76 -33.20
N LEU A 422 -18.87 15.05 -32.88
CA LEU A 422 -17.77 15.58 -32.05
C LEU A 422 -17.68 14.92 -30.65
N ALA A 423 -18.76 14.31 -30.16
CA ALA A 423 -18.76 13.52 -28.93
C ALA A 423 -17.91 12.24 -29.00
N ALA A 424 -17.52 11.78 -30.20
CA ALA A 424 -16.62 10.66 -30.42
C ALA A 424 -15.14 11.06 -30.44
N LEU A 425 -14.82 12.36 -30.34
CA LEU A 425 -13.45 12.83 -30.11
C LEU A 425 -12.97 12.49 -28.71
N ARG A 426 -11.64 12.42 -28.52
CA ARG A 426 -11.08 12.27 -27.17
C ARG A 426 -11.34 13.56 -26.42
N THR A 427 -11.54 13.47 -25.10
CA THR A 427 -11.66 14.64 -24.20
C THR A 427 -10.41 15.54 -24.18
N THR A 428 -9.35 15.13 -24.87
CA THR A 428 -8.08 15.84 -25.00
C THR A 428 -7.90 16.52 -26.34
N ASP A 429 -8.65 16.09 -27.35
CA ASP A 429 -8.62 16.74 -28.67
C ASP A 429 -9.24 18.11 -28.51
N LEU A 430 -8.73 19.13 -29.19
CA LEU A 430 -9.25 20.49 -29.05
C LEU A 430 -10.05 20.88 -30.30
N ILE A 431 -11.17 21.56 -30.11
CA ILE A 431 -12.09 21.98 -31.16
C ILE A 431 -12.18 23.50 -31.20
N ASP A 432 -11.84 24.09 -32.35
CA ASP A 432 -12.07 25.51 -32.64
C ASP A 432 -13.16 25.63 -33.70
N LEU A 433 -14.37 26.00 -33.32
CA LEU A 433 -15.45 26.29 -34.28
C LEU A 433 -15.60 27.79 -34.53
N THR A 434 -15.09 28.62 -33.63
CA THR A 434 -15.35 30.07 -33.59
C THR A 434 -14.20 30.90 -34.13
N GLY A 435 -13.02 30.31 -34.28
CA GLY A 435 -11.84 30.97 -34.80
C GLY A 435 -11.94 31.27 -36.30
N PRO A 436 -11.07 32.16 -36.81
CA PRO A 436 -11.05 32.55 -38.22
C PRO A 436 -10.75 31.39 -39.19
N ARG A 437 -10.30 30.25 -38.66
CA ARG A 437 -10.10 29.00 -39.40
C ARG A 437 -10.59 27.84 -38.54
N PRO A 438 -11.84 27.40 -38.66
CA PRO A 438 -12.35 26.30 -37.84
C PRO A 438 -11.53 25.01 -38.03
N GLY A 439 -11.43 24.19 -36.98
CA GLY A 439 -10.59 23.01 -37.02
C GLY A 439 -10.49 22.22 -35.71
N LEU A 440 -9.80 21.09 -35.81
CA LEU A 440 -9.49 20.18 -34.70
C LEU A 440 -7.98 20.12 -34.49
N LEU A 441 -7.52 20.15 -33.24
CA LEU A 441 -6.17 19.76 -32.87
C LEU A 441 -6.23 18.41 -32.16
N LEU A 442 -5.80 17.37 -32.86
CA LEU A 442 -5.78 15.99 -32.37
C LEU A 442 -4.45 15.73 -31.67
N LEU A 443 -4.50 15.45 -30.38
CA LEU A 443 -3.29 15.23 -29.57
C LEU A 443 -2.89 13.75 -29.56
N GLY A 444 -1.61 13.47 -29.87
CA GLY A 444 -1.10 12.10 -29.95
C GLY A 444 -1.69 11.33 -31.13
N ALA A 445 -1.78 12.00 -32.27
CA ALA A 445 -2.24 11.49 -33.55
C ALA A 445 -1.27 12.00 -34.63
N ASP A 446 -0.87 11.13 -35.56
CA ASP A 446 -0.25 11.52 -36.82
C ASP A 446 -1.32 11.81 -37.89
N GLU A 447 -0.94 12.07 -39.14
CA GLU A 447 -1.91 12.34 -40.22
C GLU A 447 -2.86 11.15 -40.45
N ARG A 448 -2.37 9.92 -40.34
CA ARG A 448 -3.15 8.70 -40.57
C ARG A 448 -4.14 8.43 -39.44
N ASP A 449 -3.72 8.64 -38.20
CA ASP A 449 -4.61 8.62 -37.04
C ASP A 449 -5.72 9.67 -37.16
N ALA A 450 -5.38 10.85 -37.70
CA ALA A 450 -6.35 11.93 -37.91
C ALA A 450 -7.42 11.55 -38.94
N GLU A 451 -7.05 10.96 -40.08
CA GLU A 451 -8.00 10.43 -41.06
C GLU A 451 -8.98 9.43 -40.43
N ALA A 452 -8.47 8.51 -39.61
CA ALA A 452 -9.31 7.53 -38.91
C ALA A 452 -10.25 8.19 -37.88
N VAL A 453 -9.81 9.27 -37.23
CA VAL A 453 -10.66 10.06 -36.32
C VAL A 453 -11.76 10.78 -37.10
N LEU A 454 -11.43 11.40 -38.23
CA LEU A 454 -12.37 12.12 -39.10
C LEU A 454 -13.46 11.18 -39.64
N ALA A 455 -13.07 10.02 -40.15
CA ALA A 455 -14.02 8.98 -40.58
C ALA A 455 -14.97 8.57 -39.45
N ARG A 456 -14.48 8.45 -38.21
CA ARG A 456 -15.30 8.08 -37.05
C ARG A 456 -16.30 9.15 -36.65
N ILE A 457 -15.95 10.44 -36.80
CA ILE A 457 -16.87 11.54 -36.49
C ILE A 457 -17.76 11.91 -37.68
N GLY A 458 -17.71 11.16 -38.80
CA GLY A 458 -18.53 11.41 -39.98
C GLY A 458 -18.05 12.58 -40.85
N VAL A 459 -16.75 12.92 -40.78
CA VAL A 459 -16.11 13.93 -41.64
C VAL A 459 -15.40 13.21 -42.78
N ASP A 460 -15.81 13.51 -44.02
CA ASP A 460 -15.19 12.96 -45.23
C ASP A 460 -13.81 13.62 -45.48
N THR A 461 -12.77 12.80 -45.53
CA THR A 461 -11.39 13.22 -45.81
C THR A 461 -11.16 13.53 -47.29
N GLY A 462 -12.08 13.12 -48.17
CA GLY A 462 -12.06 13.45 -49.60
C GLY A 462 -12.59 14.84 -49.96
N ASP A 463 -13.20 15.57 -49.01
CA ASP A 463 -13.65 16.94 -49.24
C ASP A 463 -12.44 17.87 -49.38
N ALA A 464 -12.32 18.56 -50.53
CA ALA A 464 -11.21 19.45 -50.84
C ALA A 464 -11.04 20.62 -49.84
N ARG A 465 -12.04 20.90 -49.01
CA ARG A 465 -12.01 21.94 -47.96
C ARG A 465 -11.45 21.43 -46.64
N VAL A 466 -11.23 20.12 -46.52
CA VAL A 466 -10.60 19.51 -45.35
C VAL A 466 -9.09 19.41 -45.59
N SER A 467 -8.29 19.93 -44.65
CA SER A 467 -6.83 19.77 -44.70
C SER A 467 -6.31 19.16 -43.41
N ILE A 468 -5.41 18.19 -43.55
CA ILE A 468 -4.77 17.46 -42.44
C ILE A 468 -3.27 17.73 -42.54
N ARG A 469 -2.66 18.18 -41.45
CA ARG A 469 -1.20 18.32 -41.38
C ARG A 469 -0.68 18.14 -39.96
N LEU A 470 0.55 17.66 -39.84
CA LEU A 470 1.26 17.70 -38.57
C LEU A 470 1.34 19.14 -38.02
N ALA A 471 1.08 19.28 -36.72
CA ALA A 471 1.18 20.54 -36.00
C ALA A 471 2.65 20.87 -35.72
N ARG A 472 3.05 22.09 -36.03
CA ARG A 472 4.37 22.61 -35.67
C ARG A 472 4.38 23.09 -34.22
N HIS A 473 5.56 23.34 -33.68
CA HIS A 473 5.77 23.75 -32.30
C HIS A 473 4.86 24.91 -31.85
N TYR A 474 4.85 26.03 -32.61
CA TYR A 474 4.03 27.20 -32.30
C TYR A 474 2.55 27.05 -32.67
N ASP A 475 2.19 26.08 -33.53
CA ASP A 475 0.79 25.80 -33.84
C ASP A 475 0.06 25.22 -32.62
N ILE A 476 0.73 24.38 -31.83
CA ILE A 476 0.17 23.75 -30.62
C ILE A 476 -0.06 24.81 -29.53
N LEU A 477 0.89 25.72 -29.36
CA LEU A 477 0.86 26.74 -28.33
C LEU A 477 -0.16 27.84 -28.62
N GLY A 478 -0.28 28.26 -29.88
CA GLY A 478 -1.20 29.32 -30.29
C GLY A 478 -2.65 28.87 -30.48
N TRP A 479 -3.01 27.65 -30.09
CA TRP A 479 -4.32 27.07 -30.35
C TRP A 479 -5.28 27.32 -29.18
N GLN A 480 -6.28 28.18 -29.38
CA GLN A 480 -7.23 28.63 -28.34
C GLN A 480 -8.44 27.73 -28.13
N ALA A 481 -8.47 26.56 -28.76
CA ALA A 481 -9.63 25.68 -28.72
C ALA A 481 -9.88 25.00 -27.37
N HIS A 482 -11.13 24.56 -27.23
CA HIS A 482 -11.63 23.86 -26.05
C HIS A 482 -11.82 22.36 -26.34
N PRO A 483 -11.63 21.48 -25.36
CA PRO A 483 -11.93 20.06 -25.50
C PRO A 483 -13.42 19.80 -25.80
N PRO A 484 -13.77 18.66 -26.43
CA PRO A 484 -15.16 18.29 -26.65
C PRO A 484 -15.93 18.17 -25.33
N ALA A 485 -17.14 18.73 -25.32
CA ALA A 485 -18.08 18.57 -24.22
C ALA A 485 -18.81 17.22 -24.33
N ARG A 486 -18.48 16.23 -23.47
CA ARG A 486 -19.41 15.24 -22.87
C ARG A 486 -18.73 14.11 -22.07
N ALA A 487 -19.34 13.72 -20.94
CA ALA A 487 -19.75 12.31 -20.71
C ALA A 487 -20.76 12.13 -19.54
N ARG A 488 -21.91 11.49 -19.87
CA ARG A 488 -22.94 10.96 -18.96
C ARG A 488 -22.37 10.19 -17.76
N ARG A 489 -22.90 10.48 -16.55
CA ARG A 489 -22.72 9.65 -15.35
C ARG A 489 -23.51 8.35 -15.46
N HIS A 490 -22.83 7.23 -15.23
CA HIS A 490 -23.47 5.96 -14.87
C HIS A 490 -23.06 5.62 -13.43
N GLU A 491 -24.03 5.21 -12.61
CA GLU A 491 -23.86 4.91 -11.20
C GLU A 491 -22.72 3.90 -10.90
N PRO A 492 -22.05 3.97 -9.73
CA PRO A 492 -20.85 3.19 -9.47
C PRO A 492 -21.17 1.78 -8.95
N GLY A 493 -21.11 0.81 -9.86
CA GLY A 493 -20.96 -0.61 -9.51
C GLY A 493 -19.68 -0.94 -8.73
N ARG A 494 -19.84 -1.81 -7.73
CA ARG A 494 -18.82 -2.36 -6.81
C ARG A 494 -17.76 -3.21 -7.56
N ARG A 495 -16.64 -2.64 -8.02
CA ARG A 495 -15.49 -3.47 -8.48
C ARG A 495 -14.08 -3.04 -8.04
N ARG A 496 -13.85 -1.88 -7.42
CA ARG A 496 -12.49 -1.42 -7.00
C ARG A 496 -12.01 -1.86 -5.60
N ALA A 497 -12.82 -2.63 -4.86
CA ALA A 497 -12.45 -3.07 -3.50
C ALA A 497 -11.43 -4.23 -3.45
N THR A 498 -11.26 -4.97 -4.55
CA THR A 498 -10.46 -6.22 -4.60
C THR A 498 -8.95 -5.99 -4.59
N THR A 499 -8.43 -4.98 -5.30
CA THR A 499 -6.97 -4.79 -5.41
C THR A 499 -6.32 -4.16 -4.16
N THR A 500 -6.99 -3.23 -3.47
CA THR A 500 -6.48 -2.71 -2.18
C THR A 500 -6.53 -3.78 -1.10
N TRP A 501 -7.59 -4.59 -1.13
CA TRP A 501 -7.74 -5.72 -0.23
C TRP A 501 -6.64 -6.78 -0.41
N ALA A 502 -6.26 -7.09 -1.65
CA ALA A 502 -5.17 -8.02 -1.94
C ALA A 502 -3.82 -7.53 -1.36
N VAL A 503 -3.52 -6.23 -1.45
CA VAL A 503 -2.30 -5.65 -0.87
C VAL A 503 -2.33 -5.72 0.67
N CYS A 504 -3.45 -5.37 1.30
CA CYS A 504 -3.59 -5.48 2.75
C CYS A 504 -3.45 -6.94 3.24
N LEU A 505 -4.04 -7.91 2.51
CA LEU A 505 -3.86 -9.33 2.82
C LEU A 505 -2.42 -9.78 2.60
N GLY A 506 -1.74 -9.32 1.56
CA GLY A 506 -0.32 -9.62 1.32
C GLY A 506 0.60 -9.07 2.40
N ALA A 507 0.36 -7.83 2.85
CA ALA A 507 1.09 -7.23 3.97
C ALA A 507 0.82 -7.99 5.29
N LEU A 508 -0.43 -8.38 5.54
CA LEU A 508 -0.78 -9.17 6.72
C LEU A 508 -0.14 -10.57 6.67
N LEU A 509 -0.10 -11.22 5.51
CA LEU A 509 0.60 -12.49 5.30
C LEU A 509 2.09 -12.35 5.62
N ALA A 510 2.73 -11.32 5.05
CA ALA A 510 4.15 -11.07 5.25
C ALA A 510 4.47 -10.80 6.73
N LEU A 511 3.62 -10.02 7.43
CA LEU A 511 3.77 -9.79 8.86
C LEU A 511 3.58 -11.09 9.66
N ALA A 512 2.49 -11.82 9.44
CA ALA A 512 2.21 -13.06 10.16
C ALA A 512 3.31 -14.11 9.97
N LEU A 513 3.86 -14.21 8.75
CA LEU A 513 4.98 -15.07 8.42
C LEU A 513 6.28 -14.59 9.07
N ALA A 514 6.61 -13.30 8.95
CA ALA A 514 7.82 -12.73 9.55
C ALA A 514 7.85 -12.92 11.06
N LEU A 515 6.71 -12.70 11.74
CA LEU A 515 6.59 -12.99 13.17
C LEU A 515 6.91 -14.47 13.41
N ARG A 516 6.15 -15.42 12.84
CA ARG A 516 6.37 -16.86 13.09
C ARG A 516 7.79 -17.34 12.78
N LEU A 517 8.37 -16.92 11.66
CA LEU A 517 9.73 -17.32 11.26
C LEU A 517 10.81 -16.74 12.18
N SER A 518 10.63 -15.51 12.69
CA SER A 518 11.60 -14.87 13.58
C SER A 518 11.80 -15.62 14.90
N PHE A 519 10.87 -16.52 15.27
CA PHE A 519 10.93 -17.28 16.52
C PHE A 519 11.39 -18.71 16.38
N ILE A 520 11.40 -19.28 15.17
CA ILE A 520 11.79 -20.70 14.99
C ILE A 520 13.19 -20.97 15.55
N SER A 521 14.12 -20.04 15.36
CA SER A 521 15.51 -20.16 15.84
C SER A 521 15.70 -19.84 17.33
N ARG A 522 14.73 -19.17 17.96
CA ARG A 522 14.72 -18.83 19.39
C ARG A 522 13.81 -19.75 20.19
N SER A 523 13.25 -20.75 19.51
CA SER A 523 12.06 -21.43 19.93
C SER A 523 12.30 -22.27 21.17
N TYR A 524 11.24 -22.27 21.95
CA TYR A 524 10.95 -23.07 23.11
C TYR A 524 11.23 -24.55 22.90
N ASP A 525 11.60 -25.19 24.00
CA ASP A 525 11.99 -26.60 24.08
C ASP A 525 11.06 -27.53 23.28
N VAL A 526 11.57 -28.67 22.82
CA VAL A 526 10.85 -29.53 21.89
C VAL A 526 9.67 -30.21 22.58
N HIS A 527 8.49 -30.09 21.97
CA HIS A 527 7.34 -30.85 22.44
C HIS A 527 7.35 -32.27 21.88
N VAL A 528 6.93 -33.25 22.67
CA VAL A 528 7.03 -34.67 22.30
C VAL A 528 6.30 -35.00 20.99
N ASP A 529 5.12 -34.42 20.78
CA ASP A 529 4.35 -34.57 19.54
C ASP A 529 5.15 -34.14 18.29
N GLU A 530 6.02 -33.13 18.40
CA GLU A 530 6.88 -32.73 17.27
C GLU A 530 7.80 -33.86 16.84
N LEU A 531 8.34 -34.60 17.81
CA LEU A 531 9.28 -35.69 17.59
C LEU A 531 8.54 -36.87 16.95
N TYR A 532 7.38 -37.26 17.48
CA TYR A 532 6.53 -38.30 16.88
C TYR A 532 6.17 -37.96 15.42
N TYR A 533 5.61 -36.77 15.18
CA TYR A 533 5.14 -36.40 13.85
C TYR A 533 6.30 -36.26 12.86
N THR A 534 7.46 -35.77 13.30
CA THR A 534 8.67 -35.69 12.46
C THR A 534 9.20 -37.09 12.12
N ALA A 535 9.29 -37.99 13.11
CA ALA A 535 9.75 -39.37 12.89
C ALA A 535 8.84 -40.13 11.91
N ILE A 536 7.52 -40.04 12.09
CA ILE A 536 6.54 -40.66 11.19
C ILE A 536 6.66 -40.08 9.77
N SER A 537 6.81 -38.76 9.65
CA SER A 537 6.95 -38.09 8.37
C SER A 537 8.24 -38.50 7.64
N ARG A 538 9.33 -38.73 8.38
CA ARG A 538 10.58 -39.26 7.85
C ARG A 538 10.41 -40.70 7.33
N HIS A 539 9.83 -41.61 8.12
CA HIS A 539 9.59 -42.98 7.64
C HIS A 539 8.69 -43.01 6.40
N LEU A 540 7.69 -42.12 6.34
CA LEU A 540 6.86 -41.95 5.16
C LEU A 540 7.65 -41.40 3.96
N ALA A 541 8.58 -40.47 4.19
CA ALA A 541 9.50 -39.97 3.16
C ALA A 541 10.43 -41.09 2.64
N ASP A 542 10.87 -41.99 3.51
CA ASP A 542 11.73 -43.14 3.17
C ASP A 542 10.94 -44.30 2.50
N GLY A 543 9.62 -44.17 2.36
CA GLY A 543 8.77 -45.15 1.69
C GLY A 543 8.27 -46.29 2.58
N GLN A 544 8.49 -46.21 3.89
CA GLN A 544 8.07 -47.22 4.87
C GLN A 544 6.60 -47.08 5.30
N GLY A 545 5.93 -46.01 4.91
CA GLY A 545 4.56 -45.70 5.34
C GLY A 545 4.53 -44.89 6.66
N PRO A 546 3.32 -44.58 7.19
CA PRO A 546 3.19 -43.87 8.46
C PRO A 546 3.45 -44.83 9.62
N VAL A 547 4.71 -45.12 9.87
CA VAL A 547 5.17 -46.10 10.88
C VAL A 547 5.87 -45.35 12.01
N PHE A 548 5.65 -45.79 13.25
CA PHE A 548 6.38 -45.34 14.42
C PHE A 548 6.81 -46.55 15.24
N ASP A 549 8.09 -46.62 15.62
CA ASP A 549 8.68 -47.76 16.34
C ASP A 549 8.38 -49.13 15.71
N GLY A 550 8.48 -49.20 14.38
CA GLY A 550 8.21 -50.42 13.61
C GLY A 550 6.73 -50.81 13.48
N GLN A 551 5.80 -50.05 14.07
CA GLN A 551 4.36 -50.32 14.04
C GLN A 551 3.59 -49.29 13.20
N PHE A 552 2.52 -49.72 12.52
CA PHE A 552 1.65 -48.82 11.78
C PHE A 552 0.99 -47.79 12.70
N PHE A 553 1.12 -46.50 12.38
CA PHE A 553 0.56 -45.41 13.16
C PHE A 553 -0.74 -44.90 12.53
N ALA A 554 -1.83 -45.03 13.28
CA ALA A 554 -3.19 -44.72 12.86
C ALA A 554 -3.94 -43.78 13.83
N LEU A 555 -3.32 -43.40 14.95
CA LEU A 555 -3.93 -42.51 15.94
C LEU A 555 -4.45 -41.22 15.29
N HIS A 556 -3.63 -40.63 14.42
CA HIS A 556 -4.03 -39.51 13.55
C HIS A 556 -3.97 -39.91 12.08
N PRO A 557 -4.90 -39.44 11.23
CA PRO A 557 -4.81 -39.74 9.81
C PRO A 557 -3.63 -39.02 9.14
N PRO A 558 -3.17 -39.48 7.96
CA PRO A 558 -1.81 -39.24 7.51
C PRO A 558 -1.55 -37.93 6.77
N ALA A 559 -2.53 -37.02 6.66
CA ALA A 559 -2.41 -35.90 5.73
C ALA A 559 -1.28 -34.91 6.09
N LEU A 560 -1.08 -34.60 7.38
CA LEU A 560 0.09 -33.81 7.79
C LEU A 560 1.39 -34.56 7.51
N PHE A 561 1.46 -35.84 7.88
CA PHE A 561 2.67 -36.63 7.70
C PHE A 561 3.07 -36.68 6.23
N ALA A 562 2.10 -36.83 5.33
CA ALA A 562 2.32 -36.77 3.89
C ALA A 562 2.85 -35.40 3.42
N LEU A 563 2.31 -34.30 3.97
CA LEU A 563 2.78 -32.94 3.66
C LEU A 563 4.24 -32.73 4.09
N LEU A 564 4.59 -33.14 5.32
CA LEU A 564 5.95 -33.02 5.85
C LEU A 564 6.91 -33.97 5.14
N ALA A 565 6.49 -35.20 4.85
CA ALA A 565 7.27 -36.17 4.07
C ALA A 565 7.59 -35.65 2.67
N ALA A 566 6.61 -35.05 2.00
CA ALA A 566 6.82 -34.42 0.69
C ALA A 566 7.84 -33.27 0.79
N PHE A 567 7.79 -32.47 1.84
CA PHE A 567 8.78 -31.41 2.07
C PHE A 567 10.19 -31.97 2.30
N ILE A 568 10.33 -33.04 3.10
CA ILE A 568 11.62 -33.73 3.32
C ILE A 568 12.19 -34.22 1.98
N ARG A 569 11.37 -34.89 1.16
CA ARG A 569 11.79 -35.39 -0.16
C ARG A 569 12.23 -34.28 -1.11
N VAL A 570 11.47 -33.18 -1.16
CA VAL A 570 11.75 -32.07 -2.08
C VAL A 570 13.00 -31.28 -1.66
N THR A 571 13.22 -31.11 -0.36
CA THR A 571 14.35 -30.29 0.14
C THR A 571 15.64 -31.07 0.35
N GLY A 572 15.58 -32.41 0.35
CA GLY A 572 16.74 -33.26 0.61
C GLY A 572 17.28 -33.17 2.04
N ARG A 573 16.57 -32.50 2.97
CA ARG A 573 16.99 -32.27 4.36
C ARG A 573 16.77 -33.48 5.28
N ALA A 574 16.95 -34.69 4.76
CA ALA A 574 16.78 -35.91 5.53
C ALA A 574 17.98 -36.24 6.45
N SER A 575 19.13 -35.58 6.27
CA SER A 575 20.37 -35.87 7.03
C SER A 575 20.45 -35.09 8.34
N GLY A 576 20.46 -35.80 9.49
CA GLY A 576 20.63 -35.21 10.81
C GLY A 576 20.00 -36.04 11.93
N ASP A 577 20.23 -35.67 13.19
CA ASP A 577 19.46 -36.21 14.31
C ASP A 577 18.01 -35.68 14.28
N LEU A 578 17.09 -36.36 14.98
CA LEU A 578 15.65 -36.06 14.95
C LEU A 578 15.36 -34.60 15.36
N LEU A 579 16.16 -34.05 16.26
CA LEU A 579 16.06 -32.66 16.73
C LEU A 579 16.31 -31.65 15.60
N HIS A 580 17.33 -31.86 14.77
CA HIS A 580 17.59 -30.98 13.62
C HIS A 580 16.44 -31.04 12.60
N GLN A 581 15.87 -32.22 12.37
CA GLN A 581 14.75 -32.38 11.45
C GLN A 581 13.49 -31.66 11.93
N VAL A 582 13.18 -31.69 13.23
CA VAL A 582 12.07 -30.91 13.81
C VAL A 582 12.24 -29.42 13.48
N LEU A 583 13.43 -28.88 13.67
CA LEU A 583 13.72 -27.47 13.39
C LEU A 583 13.56 -27.11 11.91
N ASP A 584 13.94 -28.03 11.01
CA ASP A 584 13.79 -27.86 9.56
C ASP A 584 12.33 -27.89 9.08
N LEU A 585 11.44 -28.54 9.83
CA LEU A 585 10.02 -28.64 9.49
C LEU A 585 9.17 -27.49 10.06
N ARG A 586 9.60 -26.84 11.14
CA ARG A 586 8.89 -25.69 11.75
C ARG A 586 8.54 -24.56 10.76
N PRO A 587 9.36 -24.20 9.75
CA PRO A 587 8.99 -23.20 8.75
C PRO A 587 7.74 -23.56 7.92
N VAL A 588 7.50 -24.84 7.67
CA VAL A 588 6.31 -25.31 6.95
C VAL A 588 5.06 -25.04 7.77
N VAL A 589 5.11 -25.34 9.07
CA VAL A 589 3.98 -25.07 9.99
C VAL A 589 3.77 -23.57 10.17
N ALA A 590 4.84 -22.79 10.34
CA ALA A 590 4.76 -21.33 10.38
C ALA A 590 4.08 -20.72 9.15
N ALA A 591 4.38 -21.22 7.95
CA ALA A 591 3.74 -20.77 6.72
C ALA A 591 2.23 -21.05 6.72
N THR A 592 1.81 -22.22 7.20
CA THR A 592 0.39 -22.58 7.28
C THR A 592 -0.37 -21.84 8.39
N GLY A 593 0.28 -21.54 9.51
CA GLY A 593 -0.26 -20.64 10.54
C GLY A 593 -0.52 -19.23 10.00
N ALA A 594 0.42 -18.68 9.21
CA ALA A 594 0.22 -17.40 8.52
C ALA A 594 -0.93 -17.47 7.49
N LEU A 595 -1.11 -18.61 6.83
CA LEU A 595 -2.24 -18.84 5.93
C LEU A 595 -3.59 -18.85 6.66
N THR A 596 -3.66 -19.43 7.87
CA THR A 596 -4.84 -19.37 8.74
C THR A 596 -5.26 -17.92 9.00
N VAL A 597 -4.32 -17.04 9.37
CA VAL A 597 -4.58 -15.61 9.62
C VAL A 597 -5.23 -14.96 8.40
N VAL A 598 -4.68 -15.18 7.21
CA VAL A 598 -5.18 -14.59 5.95
C VAL A 598 -6.54 -15.18 5.56
N ALA A 599 -6.72 -16.49 5.67
CA ALA A 599 -7.96 -17.19 5.34
C ALA A 599 -9.13 -16.70 6.20
N VAL A 600 -8.93 -16.60 7.52
CA VAL A 600 -9.93 -16.09 8.48
C VAL A 600 -10.22 -14.62 8.22
N THR A 601 -9.19 -13.80 7.97
CA THR A 601 -9.36 -12.38 7.63
C THR A 601 -10.16 -12.18 6.34
N ALA A 602 -9.89 -13.00 5.31
CA ALA A 602 -10.64 -13.03 4.06
C ALA A 602 -12.09 -13.51 4.23
N LEU A 603 -12.33 -14.46 5.14
CA LEU A 603 -13.67 -14.93 5.48
C LEU A 603 -14.45 -13.83 6.20
N LEU A 604 -13.85 -13.21 7.21
CA LEU A 604 -14.42 -12.08 7.95
C LEU A 604 -14.74 -10.91 7.04
N ARG A 605 -13.92 -10.62 6.04
CA ARG A 605 -14.17 -9.55 5.07
C ARG A 605 -15.51 -9.69 4.32
N ARG A 606 -16.06 -10.91 4.22
CA ARG A 606 -17.38 -11.18 3.64
C ARG A 606 -18.53 -11.01 4.64
N ALA A 607 -18.23 -10.98 5.93
CA ALA A 607 -19.20 -10.88 7.02
C ALA A 607 -19.27 -9.46 7.64
N VAL A 608 -18.13 -8.78 7.77
CA VAL A 608 -17.94 -7.50 8.49
C VAL A 608 -17.29 -6.42 7.64
N ARG A 609 -17.16 -5.19 8.17
CA ARG A 609 -16.43 -4.07 7.53
C ARG A 609 -14.92 -4.35 7.45
N THR A 610 -14.25 -3.81 6.42
CA THR A 610 -12.81 -4.02 6.18
C THR A 610 -11.91 -3.74 7.39
N PRO A 611 -12.07 -2.62 8.14
CA PRO A 611 -11.22 -2.35 9.29
C PRO A 611 -11.34 -3.42 10.38
N THR A 612 -12.57 -3.87 10.66
CA THR A 612 -12.83 -4.94 11.65
C THR A 612 -12.20 -6.26 11.23
N ALA A 613 -12.27 -6.61 9.94
CA ALA A 613 -11.61 -7.81 9.43
C ALA A 613 -10.07 -7.73 9.56
N LEU A 614 -9.46 -6.58 9.24
CA LEU A 614 -8.01 -6.37 9.36
C LEU A 614 -7.54 -6.35 10.81
N LEU A 615 -8.32 -5.75 11.72
CA LEU A 615 -8.01 -5.73 13.15
C LEU A 615 -8.03 -7.15 13.72
N ALA A 616 -9.03 -7.96 13.37
CA ALA A 616 -9.07 -9.38 13.76
C ALA A 616 -7.88 -10.17 13.19
N GLY A 617 -7.51 -9.90 11.93
CA GLY A 617 -6.32 -10.49 11.32
C GLY A 617 -5.02 -10.12 12.03
N LEU A 618 -4.85 -8.83 12.38
CA LEU A 618 -3.69 -8.37 13.13
C LEU A 618 -3.63 -8.97 14.54
N PHE A 619 -4.79 -9.13 15.19
CA PHE A 619 -4.89 -9.79 16.48
C PHE A 619 -4.41 -11.25 16.39
N LEU A 620 -4.89 -12.02 15.41
CA LEU A 620 -4.44 -13.40 15.18
C LEU A 620 -2.94 -13.49 14.80
N ALA A 621 -2.42 -12.50 14.07
CA ALA A 621 -1.00 -12.45 13.74
C ALA A 621 -0.11 -12.25 14.98
N LEU A 622 -0.58 -11.46 15.94
CA LEU A 622 0.13 -11.13 17.18
C LEU A 622 -0.20 -12.05 18.36
N ASP A 623 -1.13 -13.00 18.20
CA ASP A 623 -1.57 -13.86 19.30
C ASP A 623 -0.41 -14.76 19.80
N PRO A 624 -0.06 -14.71 21.10
CA PRO A 624 1.07 -15.44 21.63
C PRO A 624 0.86 -16.95 21.66
N PHE A 625 -0.39 -17.42 21.81
CA PHE A 625 -0.70 -18.85 21.83
C PHE A 625 -0.60 -19.43 20.42
N LEU A 626 -1.19 -18.77 19.42
CA LEU A 626 -1.08 -19.21 18.02
C LEU A 626 0.37 -19.19 17.54
N ASN A 627 1.13 -18.13 17.84
CA ASN A 627 2.54 -18.07 17.43
C ASN A 627 3.39 -19.15 18.12
N ARG A 628 3.11 -19.52 19.37
CA ARG A 628 3.74 -20.65 20.06
C ARG A 628 3.47 -21.95 19.31
N PHE A 629 2.21 -22.27 19.02
CA PHE A 629 1.85 -23.49 18.30
C PHE A 629 2.36 -23.51 16.86
N ASP A 630 2.33 -22.38 16.16
CA ASP A 630 2.81 -22.24 14.77
C ASP A 630 4.34 -22.32 14.65
N SER A 631 5.06 -22.20 15.78
CA SER A 631 6.50 -22.41 15.86
C SER A 631 6.88 -23.87 16.14
N ARG A 632 5.90 -24.78 16.22
CA ARG A 632 6.08 -26.21 16.50
C ARG A 632 5.51 -27.06 15.37
N VAL A 633 6.00 -28.28 15.22
CA VAL A 633 5.46 -29.25 14.24
C VAL A 633 4.14 -29.85 14.76
N MET A 634 3.04 -29.09 14.74
CA MET A 634 1.73 -29.48 15.30
C MET A 634 0.65 -29.71 14.23
N LEU A 635 -0.34 -30.57 14.53
CA LEU A 635 -1.43 -30.93 13.61
C LEU A 635 -2.49 -29.82 13.50
N GLU A 636 -2.74 -29.09 14.59
CA GLU A 636 -3.83 -28.13 14.74
C GLU A 636 -3.69 -26.97 13.77
N THR A 637 -2.48 -26.46 13.59
CA THR A 637 -2.19 -25.34 12.69
C THR A 637 -2.67 -25.67 11.27
N GLN A 638 -2.35 -26.87 10.80
CA GLN A 638 -2.59 -27.34 9.44
C GLN A 638 -4.07 -27.68 9.23
N ALA A 639 -4.66 -28.40 10.19
CA ALA A 639 -6.08 -28.71 10.18
C ALA A 639 -6.94 -27.43 10.23
N THR A 640 -6.54 -26.43 11.03
CA THR A 640 -7.23 -25.14 11.12
C THR A 640 -7.09 -24.32 9.85
N ALA A 641 -5.91 -24.33 9.21
CA ALA A 641 -5.71 -23.66 7.92
C ALA A 641 -6.65 -24.24 6.85
N ALA A 642 -6.70 -25.56 6.75
CA ALA A 642 -7.57 -26.27 5.82
C ALA A 642 -9.06 -25.99 6.11
N ALA A 643 -9.47 -26.04 7.38
CA ALA A 643 -10.83 -25.68 7.80
C ALA A 643 -11.20 -24.22 7.46
N ALA A 644 -10.32 -23.27 7.76
CA ALA A 644 -10.55 -21.85 7.49
C ALA A 644 -10.66 -21.56 5.98
N LEU A 645 -9.81 -22.19 5.16
CA LEU A 645 -9.87 -22.11 3.70
C LEU A 645 -11.16 -22.73 3.16
N GLY A 646 -11.56 -23.90 3.68
CA GLY A 646 -12.81 -24.55 3.32
C GLY A 646 -14.02 -23.66 3.61
N MET A 647 -14.07 -23.04 4.79
CA MET A 647 -15.10 -22.06 5.16
C MET A 647 -15.08 -20.82 4.24
N LEU A 648 -13.89 -20.33 3.88
CA LEU A 648 -13.72 -19.21 2.94
C LEU A 648 -14.21 -19.56 1.53
N VAL A 649 -13.94 -20.77 1.05
CA VAL A 649 -14.44 -21.25 -0.25
C VAL A 649 -15.95 -21.39 -0.20
N LEU A 650 -16.50 -22.08 0.80
CA LEU A 650 -17.93 -22.33 0.95
C LEU A 650 -18.74 -21.04 1.19
N ALA A 651 -18.13 -20.00 1.73
CA ALA A 651 -18.75 -18.68 1.85
C ALA A 651 -18.94 -17.97 0.49
N ARG A 652 -18.45 -18.52 -0.63
CA ARG A 652 -18.77 -18.04 -1.98
C ARG A 652 -20.08 -18.70 -2.39
N THR A 653 -21.04 -17.92 -2.88
CA THR A 653 -22.28 -18.43 -3.46
C THR A 653 -22.38 -17.99 -4.92
N PRO A 654 -21.71 -18.70 -5.86
CA PRO A 654 -21.72 -18.32 -7.27
C PRO A 654 -23.13 -18.30 -7.87
N ALA A 655 -23.34 -17.45 -8.89
CA ALA A 655 -24.64 -17.34 -9.56
C ALA A 655 -24.98 -18.59 -10.38
N THR A 656 -23.97 -19.26 -10.95
CA THR A 656 -24.16 -20.41 -11.85
C THR A 656 -24.18 -21.75 -11.10
N PRO A 657 -25.00 -22.74 -11.55
CA PRO A 657 -25.02 -24.08 -10.96
C PRO A 657 -23.65 -24.77 -10.98
N ARG A 658 -22.94 -24.72 -12.12
CA ARG A 658 -21.57 -25.26 -12.24
C ARG A 658 -20.60 -24.63 -11.23
N GLY A 659 -20.70 -23.32 -11.01
CA GLY A 659 -19.89 -22.61 -10.02
C GLY A 659 -20.17 -23.06 -8.59
N ARG A 660 -21.43 -23.33 -8.24
CA ARG A 660 -21.82 -23.86 -6.93
C ARG A 660 -21.34 -25.30 -6.72
N ALA A 661 -21.46 -26.17 -7.71
CA ALA A 661 -20.91 -27.52 -7.65
C ALA A 661 -19.39 -27.50 -7.43
N ALA A 662 -18.64 -26.69 -8.21
CA ALA A 662 -17.20 -26.52 -8.03
C ALA A 662 -16.83 -25.96 -6.64
N THR A 663 -17.66 -25.06 -6.08
CA THR A 663 -17.46 -24.52 -4.74
C THR A 663 -17.70 -25.58 -3.66
N GLY A 664 -18.74 -26.41 -3.81
CA GLY A 664 -19.02 -27.55 -2.94
C GLY A 664 -17.85 -28.55 -2.92
N VAL A 665 -17.39 -28.98 -4.10
CA VAL A 665 -16.24 -29.89 -4.24
C VAL A 665 -14.97 -29.29 -3.64
N GLY A 666 -14.63 -28.05 -4.01
CA GLY A 666 -13.41 -27.41 -3.51
C GLY A 666 -13.40 -27.19 -1.99
N ALA A 667 -14.54 -26.81 -1.40
CA ALA A 667 -14.67 -26.71 0.05
C ALA A 667 -14.59 -28.10 0.71
N GLY A 668 -15.25 -29.10 0.13
CA GLY A 668 -15.23 -30.48 0.62
C GLY A 668 -13.84 -31.11 0.64
N LEU A 669 -13.01 -30.85 -0.38
CA LEU A 669 -11.60 -31.32 -0.41
C LEU A 669 -10.76 -30.67 0.69
N LEU A 670 -10.96 -29.38 0.97
CA LEU A 670 -10.27 -28.67 2.06
C LEU A 670 -10.73 -29.17 3.44
N PHE A 671 -12.02 -29.47 3.61
CA PHE A 671 -12.51 -30.09 4.83
C PHE A 671 -12.03 -31.54 4.97
N ALA A 672 -11.97 -32.31 3.88
CA ALA A 672 -11.36 -33.64 3.90
C ALA A 672 -9.92 -33.56 4.40
N LEU A 673 -9.12 -32.63 3.89
CA LEU A 673 -7.75 -32.38 4.34
C LEU A 673 -7.67 -32.04 5.84
N ALA A 674 -8.61 -31.22 6.36
CA ALA A 674 -8.66 -30.91 7.79
C ALA A 674 -8.95 -32.17 8.63
N VAL A 675 -9.96 -32.96 8.24
CA VAL A 675 -10.37 -34.17 8.95
C VAL A 675 -9.32 -35.28 8.86
N THR A 676 -8.66 -35.43 7.71
CA THR A 676 -7.54 -36.38 7.51
C THR A 676 -6.22 -35.85 8.05
N THR A 677 -6.19 -34.66 8.63
CA THR A 677 -5.07 -34.19 9.47
C THR A 677 -5.37 -34.50 10.94
N LYS A 678 -6.56 -34.14 11.42
CA LYS A 678 -6.99 -34.40 12.80
C LYS A 678 -8.51 -34.55 12.86
N GLU A 679 -8.97 -35.75 13.23
CA GLU A 679 -10.39 -36.14 13.15
C GLU A 679 -11.38 -35.23 13.90
N PRO A 680 -11.07 -34.71 15.11
CA PRO A 680 -11.93 -33.75 15.80
C PRO A 680 -12.36 -32.53 14.96
N TYR A 681 -11.61 -32.17 13.91
CA TYR A 681 -12.00 -31.09 13.00
C TYR A 681 -13.26 -31.38 12.20
N ALA A 682 -13.72 -32.63 12.15
CA ALA A 682 -15.03 -32.98 11.60
C ALA A 682 -16.18 -32.26 12.33
N LEU A 683 -16.04 -32.04 13.65
CA LEU A 683 -17.03 -31.31 14.45
C LEU A 683 -17.09 -29.83 14.08
N GLY A 684 -15.95 -29.22 13.72
CA GLY A 684 -15.88 -27.82 13.28
C GLY A 684 -16.20 -27.61 11.79
N THR A 685 -16.15 -28.65 10.97
CA THR A 685 -16.26 -28.55 9.50
C THR A 685 -17.43 -29.35 8.96
N PHE A 686 -17.35 -30.68 8.98
CA PHE A 686 -18.35 -31.59 8.44
C PHE A 686 -19.73 -31.42 9.11
N VAL A 687 -19.79 -31.45 10.44
CA VAL A 687 -21.05 -31.35 11.20
C VAL A 687 -21.83 -30.05 10.91
N PRO A 688 -21.25 -28.83 11.08
CA PRO A 688 -21.98 -27.60 10.82
C PRO A 688 -22.37 -27.44 9.34
N VAL A 689 -21.53 -27.90 8.41
CA VAL A 689 -21.83 -27.81 6.98
C VAL A 689 -22.99 -28.74 6.59
N THR A 690 -23.00 -29.96 7.13
CA THR A 690 -24.10 -30.93 6.93
C THR A 690 -25.40 -30.40 7.52
N ALA A 691 -25.39 -29.95 8.78
CA ALA A 691 -26.56 -29.38 9.45
C ALA A 691 -27.12 -28.16 8.68
N LEU A 692 -26.25 -27.24 8.25
CA LEU A 692 -26.64 -26.10 7.42
C LEU A 692 -27.06 -26.48 5.99
N GLY A 693 -26.61 -27.63 5.48
CA GLY A 693 -27.03 -28.19 4.21
C GLY A 693 -28.45 -28.75 4.30
N ILE A 694 -28.73 -29.56 5.31
CA ILE A 694 -30.06 -30.12 5.59
C ILE A 694 -31.09 -28.99 5.79
N ALA A 695 -30.73 -27.97 6.56
CA ALA A 695 -31.61 -26.82 6.81
C ALA A 695 -31.77 -25.84 5.63
N ALA A 696 -30.95 -25.96 4.57
CA ALA A 696 -31.03 -25.08 3.41
C ALA A 696 -32.05 -25.56 2.37
N ARG A 697 -32.42 -24.70 1.41
CA ARG A 697 -33.28 -25.04 0.27
C ARG A 697 -32.57 -24.79 -1.07
N GLY A 698 -33.06 -25.44 -2.12
CA GLY A 698 -32.62 -25.25 -3.51
C GLY A 698 -31.14 -25.57 -3.75
N GLU A 699 -30.51 -24.82 -4.66
CA GLU A 699 -29.12 -25.00 -5.08
C GLU A 699 -28.08 -24.77 -3.96
N THR A 700 -28.42 -23.99 -2.92
CA THR A 700 -27.54 -23.80 -1.75
C THR A 700 -27.47 -25.06 -0.88
N ARG A 701 -28.58 -25.81 -0.78
CA ARG A 701 -28.61 -27.15 -0.14
C ARG A 701 -27.68 -28.10 -0.87
N ARG A 702 -27.82 -28.21 -2.19
CA ARG A 702 -26.97 -29.06 -3.03
C ARG A 702 -25.49 -28.75 -2.81
N MET A 703 -25.09 -27.49 -2.92
CA MET A 703 -23.70 -27.06 -2.70
C MET A 703 -23.10 -27.52 -1.36
N ARG A 704 -23.84 -27.33 -0.25
CA ARG A 704 -23.35 -27.68 1.09
C ARG A 704 -23.31 -29.20 1.31
N LEU A 705 -24.32 -29.92 0.82
CA LEU A 705 -24.34 -31.39 0.89
C LEU A 705 -23.27 -32.01 0.00
N THR A 706 -22.94 -31.40 -1.15
CA THR A 706 -21.77 -31.81 -1.95
C THR A 706 -20.48 -31.63 -1.18
N ALA A 707 -20.29 -30.50 -0.48
CA ALA A 707 -19.10 -30.32 0.37
C ALA A 707 -19.00 -31.39 1.46
N ALA A 708 -20.11 -31.70 2.13
CA ALA A 708 -20.17 -32.78 3.12
C ALA A 708 -19.86 -34.15 2.51
N ALA A 709 -20.48 -34.50 1.37
CA ALA A 709 -20.25 -35.78 0.69
C ALA A 709 -18.79 -35.95 0.24
N VAL A 710 -18.17 -34.90 -0.31
CA VAL A 710 -16.76 -34.92 -0.71
C VAL A 710 -15.84 -35.02 0.51
N THR A 711 -16.19 -34.38 1.63
CA THR A 711 -15.45 -34.53 2.89
C THR A 711 -15.46 -35.99 3.36
N ALA A 712 -16.64 -36.61 3.37
CA ALA A 712 -16.82 -38.01 3.76
C ALA A 712 -16.08 -38.97 2.81
N ALA A 713 -16.14 -38.72 1.50
CA ALA A 713 -15.42 -39.50 0.49
C ALA A 713 -13.90 -39.41 0.68
N GLY A 714 -13.36 -38.22 0.96
CA GLY A 714 -11.93 -38.05 1.22
C GLY A 714 -11.45 -38.81 2.46
N TYR A 715 -12.26 -38.85 3.52
CA TYR A 715 -11.97 -39.69 4.68
C TYR A 715 -12.11 -41.19 4.37
N ALA A 716 -13.12 -41.58 3.58
CA ALA A 716 -13.28 -42.97 3.14
C ALA A 716 -12.08 -43.48 2.33
N VAL A 717 -11.47 -42.64 1.49
CA VAL A 717 -10.22 -42.98 0.77
C VAL A 717 -9.10 -43.35 1.74
N TYR A 718 -8.94 -42.63 2.85
CA TYR A 718 -7.97 -42.99 3.89
C TYR A 718 -8.25 -44.37 4.48
N VAL A 719 -9.51 -44.65 4.84
CA VAL A 719 -9.91 -45.95 5.41
C VAL A 719 -9.68 -47.09 4.42
N VAL A 720 -10.11 -46.93 3.17
CA VAL A 720 -9.95 -47.93 2.11
C VAL A 720 -8.47 -48.20 1.81
N THR A 721 -7.64 -47.16 1.74
CA THR A 721 -6.19 -47.31 1.50
C THR A 721 -5.52 -48.05 2.66
N THR A 722 -5.96 -47.79 3.90
CA THR A 722 -5.45 -48.48 5.08
C THR A 722 -5.81 -49.98 5.07
N ALA A 723 -7.04 -50.31 4.69
CA ALA A 723 -7.46 -51.70 4.52
C ALA A 723 -6.70 -52.40 3.38
N ALA A 724 -6.55 -51.74 2.24
CA ALA A 724 -5.87 -52.28 1.06
C ALA A 724 -4.37 -52.54 1.29
N THR A 725 -3.74 -51.84 2.23
CA THR A 725 -2.32 -52.02 2.58
C THR A 725 -2.09 -53.04 3.71
N GLY A 726 -3.13 -53.79 4.11
CA GLY A 726 -3.01 -54.83 5.15
C GLY A 726 -3.00 -54.27 6.59
N ASN A 727 -3.22 -52.97 6.78
CA ASN A 727 -3.11 -52.30 8.06
C ASN A 727 -4.45 -52.16 8.82
N TRP A 728 -5.46 -52.97 8.46
CA TRP A 728 -6.81 -52.86 9.04
C TRP A 728 -6.86 -53.13 10.55
N ALA A 729 -6.26 -54.24 11.00
CA ALA A 729 -6.25 -54.63 12.41
C ALA A 729 -5.60 -53.57 13.33
N PRO A 730 -4.37 -53.09 13.07
CA PRO A 730 -3.76 -52.04 13.89
C PRO A 730 -4.51 -50.71 13.82
N TRP A 731 -5.07 -50.36 12.66
CA TRP A 731 -5.92 -49.18 12.52
C TRP A 731 -7.18 -49.28 13.38
N TRP A 732 -7.91 -50.39 13.31
CA TRP A 732 -9.13 -50.60 14.08
C TRP A 732 -8.89 -50.54 15.59
N ALA A 733 -7.81 -51.17 16.06
CA ALA A 733 -7.41 -51.12 17.47
C ALA A 733 -7.13 -49.68 17.94
N GLN A 734 -6.37 -48.90 17.18
CA GLN A 734 -6.06 -47.51 17.55
C GLN A 734 -7.29 -46.59 17.46
N LYS A 735 -8.21 -46.81 16.51
CA LYS A 735 -9.45 -46.02 16.40
C LYS A 735 -10.46 -46.34 17.49
N THR A 736 -10.62 -47.61 17.85
CA THR A 736 -11.48 -48.00 18.98
C THR A 736 -10.94 -47.44 20.30
N ASP A 737 -9.61 -47.44 20.50
CA ASP A 737 -8.99 -46.79 21.67
C ASP A 737 -9.24 -45.28 21.68
N GLY A 738 -9.07 -44.61 20.53
CA GLY A 738 -9.37 -43.19 20.37
C GLY A 738 -10.83 -42.83 20.67
N ILE A 739 -11.79 -43.68 20.26
CA ILE A 739 -13.21 -43.52 20.57
C ILE A 739 -13.46 -43.70 22.08
N ALA A 740 -12.88 -44.73 22.70
CA ALA A 740 -12.98 -44.94 24.14
C ALA A 740 -12.45 -43.73 24.92
N ARG A 741 -11.33 -43.15 24.48
CA ARG A 741 -10.79 -41.89 25.03
C ARG A 741 -11.74 -40.72 24.81
N ALA A 742 -12.27 -40.53 23.61
CA ALA A 742 -13.19 -39.43 23.31
C ALA A 742 -14.46 -39.48 24.18
N LEU A 743 -14.97 -40.69 24.48
CA LEU A 743 -16.11 -40.93 25.35
C LEU A 743 -15.79 -40.81 26.86
N GLY A 744 -14.52 -40.64 27.22
CA GLY A 744 -14.07 -40.61 28.62
C GLY A 744 -14.01 -41.98 29.28
N LEU A 745 -14.17 -43.08 28.53
CA LEU A 745 -14.05 -44.45 29.04
C LEU A 745 -12.60 -44.81 29.38
N LYS A 746 -11.64 -44.06 28.83
CA LYS A 746 -10.21 -44.21 29.07
C LYS A 746 -9.55 -42.83 29.17
N GLN A 747 -9.04 -42.48 30.35
CA GLN A 747 -8.33 -41.22 30.58
C GLN A 747 -6.83 -41.48 30.76
N ILE A 748 -6.07 -41.30 29.68
CA ILE A 748 -4.60 -41.49 29.67
C ILE A 748 -3.88 -40.13 29.73
N SER A 749 -4.55 -39.07 29.29
CA SER A 749 -4.05 -37.69 29.22
C SER A 749 -5.21 -36.71 29.38
N GLY A 750 -4.92 -35.48 29.78
CA GLY A 750 -5.92 -34.41 29.90
C GLY A 750 -5.79 -33.67 31.22
N PHE A 751 -6.47 -32.52 31.35
CA PHE A 751 -6.39 -31.70 32.56
C PHE A 751 -7.03 -32.33 33.80
N ASN A 752 -7.70 -33.49 33.70
CA ASN A 752 -8.35 -34.21 34.79
C ASN A 752 -8.13 -35.74 34.69
N SER A 753 -6.95 -36.21 34.30
CA SER A 753 -6.66 -37.66 34.23
C SER A 753 -6.59 -38.32 35.61
N ASP A 754 -6.91 -39.63 35.66
CA ASP A 754 -6.96 -40.46 36.88
C ASP A 754 -5.60 -40.64 37.58
N ASP A 755 -4.49 -40.22 36.97
CA ASP A 755 -3.14 -40.26 37.55
C ASP A 755 -2.90 -39.19 38.63
N GLY A 756 -3.87 -38.28 38.84
CA GLY A 756 -4.00 -37.45 40.03
C GLY A 756 -2.94 -36.36 40.22
N SER A 757 -2.22 -35.99 39.15
CA SER A 757 -1.06 -35.10 39.29
C SER A 757 -1.40 -33.61 39.40
N VAL A 758 -2.40 -33.09 38.65
CA VAL A 758 -2.78 -31.65 38.63
C VAL A 758 -4.22 -31.46 38.12
N THR A 759 -5.04 -30.57 38.73
CA THR A 759 -6.41 -30.27 38.24
C THR A 759 -6.44 -29.26 37.08
N PHE A 760 -7.56 -29.18 36.34
CA PHE A 760 -7.77 -28.15 35.31
C PHE A 760 -7.56 -26.72 35.83
N THR A 761 -8.08 -26.44 37.03
CA THR A 761 -7.93 -25.11 37.66
C THR A 761 -6.48 -24.79 37.95
N ASP A 762 -5.71 -25.75 38.45
CA ASP A 762 -4.28 -25.56 38.74
C ASP A 762 -3.50 -25.27 37.44
N ARG A 763 -3.78 -26.02 36.37
CA ARG A 763 -3.17 -25.80 35.04
C ARG A 763 -3.51 -24.41 34.48
N LEU A 764 -4.76 -23.97 34.64
CA LEU A 764 -5.20 -22.65 34.18
C LEU A 764 -4.44 -21.51 34.90
N PHE A 765 -4.28 -21.61 36.22
CA PHE A 765 -3.55 -20.61 37.00
C PHE A 765 -2.05 -20.57 36.69
N VAL A 766 -1.40 -21.73 36.52
CA VAL A 766 0.02 -21.82 36.12
C VAL A 766 0.26 -21.09 34.80
N GLN A 767 -0.66 -21.22 33.84
CA GLN A 767 -0.52 -20.66 32.50
C GLN A 767 -1.06 -19.22 32.35
N LEU A 768 -1.70 -18.66 33.38
CA LEU A 768 -2.36 -17.35 33.30
C LEU A 768 -1.39 -16.23 32.93
N GLY A 769 -0.17 -16.26 33.45
CA GLY A 769 0.87 -15.27 33.12
C GLY A 769 1.29 -15.25 31.64
N GLN A 770 1.09 -16.36 30.92
CA GLN A 770 1.47 -16.52 29.52
C GLN A 770 0.26 -16.39 28.56
N PHE A 771 -0.92 -16.86 28.98
CA PHE A 771 -2.10 -17.01 28.10
C PHE A 771 -3.36 -16.28 28.59
N ALA A 772 -3.26 -15.34 29.52
CA ALA A 772 -4.40 -14.52 29.96
C ALA A 772 -5.19 -13.88 28.80
N VAL A 773 -4.50 -13.38 27.76
CA VAL A 773 -5.13 -12.73 26.61
C VAL A 773 -5.92 -13.74 25.75
N PRO A 774 -5.35 -14.87 25.28
CA PRO A 774 -6.09 -15.95 24.65
C PRO A 774 -7.29 -16.47 25.47
N TYR A 775 -7.14 -16.63 26.79
CA TYR A 775 -8.23 -17.07 27.66
C TYR A 775 -9.37 -16.05 27.74
N ALA A 776 -9.05 -14.77 27.89
CA ALA A 776 -10.06 -13.70 27.83
C ALA A 776 -10.74 -13.65 26.47
N LEU A 777 -9.99 -13.84 25.37
CA LEU A 777 -10.53 -13.90 24.02
C LEU A 777 -11.52 -15.07 23.85
N ILE A 778 -11.20 -16.25 24.37
CA ILE A 778 -12.08 -17.42 24.36
C ILE A 778 -13.37 -17.14 25.13
N ALA A 779 -13.27 -16.56 26.34
CA ALA A 779 -14.43 -16.20 27.15
C ALA A 779 -15.34 -15.19 26.43
N LEU A 780 -14.76 -14.13 25.86
CA LEU A 780 -15.50 -13.13 25.09
C LEU A 780 -16.06 -13.71 23.79
N GLY A 781 -15.33 -14.59 23.12
CA GLY A 781 -15.76 -15.31 21.92
C GLY A 781 -16.93 -16.24 22.18
N THR A 782 -16.96 -16.87 23.35
CA THR A 782 -18.07 -17.70 23.84
C THR A 782 -19.34 -16.85 23.98
N ALA A 783 -19.26 -15.73 24.70
CA ALA A 783 -20.37 -14.79 24.85
C ALA A 783 -20.83 -14.23 23.49
N ALA A 784 -19.89 -13.87 22.62
CA ALA A 784 -20.18 -13.41 21.26
C ALA A 784 -20.88 -14.48 20.43
N THR A 785 -20.48 -15.74 20.53
CA THR A 785 -21.08 -16.86 19.80
C THR A 785 -22.51 -17.10 20.26
N ALA A 786 -22.77 -17.14 21.57
CA ALA A 786 -24.10 -17.25 22.14
C ALA A 786 -25.00 -16.08 21.67
N TRP A 787 -24.49 -14.85 21.72
CA TRP A 787 -25.21 -13.67 21.23
C TRP A 787 -25.51 -13.72 19.73
N LEU A 788 -24.58 -14.22 18.91
CA LEU A 788 -24.78 -14.40 17.47
C LEU A 788 -25.83 -15.47 17.15
N LEU A 789 -25.88 -16.57 17.90
CA LEU A 789 -26.93 -17.58 17.80
C LEU A 789 -28.30 -16.99 18.16
N TRP A 790 -28.37 -16.23 19.26
CA TRP A 790 -29.59 -15.51 19.64
C TRP A 790 -30.02 -14.49 18.57
N CYS A 791 -29.08 -13.71 18.03
CA CYS A 791 -29.35 -12.77 16.94
C CYS A 791 -29.83 -13.47 15.67
N ARG A 792 -29.29 -14.66 15.35
CA ARG A 792 -29.74 -15.45 14.21
C ARG A 792 -31.18 -15.90 14.37
N ALA A 793 -31.58 -16.33 15.57
CA ALA A 793 -32.93 -16.76 15.87
C ALA A 793 -33.93 -15.59 15.89
N ARG A 794 -33.58 -14.46 16.54
CA ARG A 794 -34.48 -13.32 16.76
C ARG A 794 -34.46 -12.27 15.65
N ARG A 795 -33.39 -12.18 14.86
CA ARG A 795 -33.19 -11.17 13.80
C ARG A 795 -32.60 -11.80 12.54
N PRO A 796 -33.34 -12.72 11.88
CA PRO A 796 -32.83 -13.47 10.73
C PRO A 796 -32.38 -12.56 9.56
N GLY A 797 -32.97 -11.37 9.42
CA GLY A 797 -32.56 -10.36 8.42
C GLY A 797 -31.10 -9.89 8.54
N LEU A 798 -30.46 -10.02 9.72
CA LEU A 798 -29.02 -9.74 9.86
C LEU A 798 -28.14 -10.79 9.16
N PHE A 799 -28.68 -11.98 8.89
CA PHE A 799 -27.97 -13.10 8.29
C PHE A 799 -28.44 -13.41 6.85
N ALA A 800 -29.66 -12.97 6.50
CA ALA A 800 -30.14 -12.92 5.12
C ALA A 800 -29.10 -12.18 4.25
N ASP A 801 -28.76 -12.76 3.10
CA ASP A 801 -27.81 -12.21 2.11
C ASP A 801 -26.31 -12.21 2.48
N ARG A 802 -25.92 -12.81 3.62
CA ARG A 802 -24.52 -12.89 4.06
C ARG A 802 -24.16 -14.31 4.52
N PRO A 803 -23.89 -15.27 3.59
CA PRO A 803 -23.61 -16.67 3.95
C PRO A 803 -22.43 -16.82 4.92
N ALA A 804 -21.41 -15.94 4.80
CA ALA A 804 -20.26 -15.91 5.70
C ALA A 804 -20.64 -15.72 7.18
N ARG A 805 -21.68 -14.93 7.50
CA ARG A 805 -22.13 -14.73 8.89
C ARG A 805 -22.65 -16.02 9.49
N THR A 806 -23.47 -16.75 8.71
CA THR A 806 -24.02 -18.04 9.11
C THR A 806 -22.91 -19.08 9.33
N LEU A 807 -21.95 -19.14 8.41
CA LEU A 807 -20.85 -20.10 8.48
C LEU A 807 -19.92 -19.82 9.68
N ILE A 808 -19.53 -18.56 9.90
CA ILE A 808 -18.70 -18.17 11.07
C ILE A 808 -19.41 -18.52 12.37
N THR A 809 -20.69 -18.18 12.51
CA THR A 809 -21.45 -18.48 13.74
C THR A 809 -21.59 -19.98 13.97
N ALA A 810 -21.88 -20.78 12.94
CA ALA A 810 -21.99 -22.23 13.07
C ALA A 810 -20.65 -22.91 13.37
N TRP A 811 -19.56 -22.44 12.73
CA TRP A 811 -18.21 -22.94 12.96
C TRP A 811 -17.76 -22.67 14.41
N ALA A 812 -17.97 -21.45 14.90
CA ALA A 812 -17.66 -21.10 16.28
C ALA A 812 -18.52 -21.87 17.30
N ALA A 813 -19.82 -22.03 17.04
CA ALA A 813 -20.72 -22.77 17.92
C ALA A 813 -20.33 -24.25 18.05
N CYS A 814 -20.00 -24.93 16.95
CA CYS A 814 -19.62 -26.35 17.01
C CYS A 814 -18.24 -26.56 17.64
N THR A 815 -17.30 -25.64 17.38
CA THR A 815 -15.96 -25.69 18.02
C THR A 815 -16.06 -25.48 19.52
N LEU A 816 -16.91 -24.54 19.96
CA LEU A 816 -17.18 -24.29 21.38
C LEU A 816 -17.86 -25.49 22.05
N LEU A 817 -18.88 -26.08 21.41
CA LEU A 817 -19.59 -27.24 21.95
C LEU A 817 -18.63 -28.43 22.16
N HIS A 818 -17.71 -28.64 21.22
CA HIS A 818 -16.69 -29.67 21.35
C HIS A 818 -15.77 -29.43 22.55
N LEU A 819 -15.35 -28.18 22.79
CA LEU A 819 -14.54 -27.85 23.96
C LEU A 819 -15.31 -28.07 25.26
N MET A 820 -16.56 -27.60 25.33
CA MET A 820 -17.40 -27.80 26.51
C MET A 820 -17.57 -29.28 26.83
N TYR A 821 -17.74 -30.11 25.81
CA TYR A 821 -17.79 -31.55 25.93
C TYR A 821 -16.45 -32.13 26.45
N ALA A 822 -15.32 -31.79 25.82
CA ALA A 822 -14.00 -32.29 26.22
C ALA A 822 -13.65 -31.88 27.66
N MET A 823 -14.03 -30.66 28.07
CA MET A 823 -13.87 -30.18 29.43
C MET A 823 -14.73 -30.98 30.42
N ALA A 824 -16.00 -31.25 30.09
CA ALA A 824 -16.91 -32.01 30.94
C ALA A 824 -16.50 -33.48 31.10
N VAL A 825 -15.94 -34.08 30.05
CA VAL A 825 -15.50 -35.48 30.01
C VAL A 825 -14.05 -35.66 30.50
N GLY A 826 -13.34 -34.56 30.79
CA GLY A 826 -11.96 -34.60 31.29
C GLY A 826 -10.89 -34.88 30.23
N THR A 827 -11.25 -34.83 28.94
CA THR A 827 -10.37 -35.13 27.80
C THR A 827 -9.77 -33.87 27.18
N LEU A 828 -9.88 -32.73 27.86
CA LEU A 828 -9.39 -31.45 27.38
C LEU A 828 -7.85 -31.40 27.40
N GLU A 829 -7.28 -31.11 26.23
CA GLU A 829 -5.84 -30.92 26.03
C GLU A 829 -5.54 -29.49 25.56
N GLU A 830 -4.32 -29.00 25.79
CA GLU A 830 -3.92 -27.61 25.48
C GLU A 830 -4.10 -27.28 23.98
N GLN A 831 -3.75 -28.21 23.09
CA GLN A 831 -3.91 -28.06 21.64
C GLN A 831 -5.35 -27.74 21.20
N MET A 832 -6.35 -28.13 21.98
CA MET A 832 -7.76 -27.90 21.64
C MET A 832 -8.16 -26.42 21.68
N PHE A 833 -7.37 -25.58 22.35
CA PHE A 833 -7.58 -24.13 22.36
C PHE A 833 -7.21 -23.46 21.03
N TYR A 834 -6.39 -24.08 20.19
CA TYR A 834 -5.96 -23.49 18.91
C TYR A 834 -7.13 -23.14 17.98
N PRO A 835 -7.99 -24.10 17.56
CA PRO A 835 -9.15 -23.79 16.74
C PRO A 835 -10.14 -22.86 17.46
N LEU A 836 -10.15 -22.87 18.79
CA LEU A 836 -11.04 -22.04 19.59
C LEU A 836 -10.62 -20.58 19.59
N VAL A 837 -9.32 -20.26 19.72
CA VAL A 837 -8.80 -18.88 19.62
C VAL A 837 -9.16 -18.29 18.25
N VAL A 838 -8.99 -19.08 17.19
CA VAL A 838 -9.33 -18.67 15.81
C VAL A 838 -10.83 -18.40 15.64
N THR A 839 -11.68 -19.34 16.07
CA THR A 839 -13.13 -19.22 15.90
C THR A 839 -13.74 -18.17 16.83
N SER A 840 -13.21 -18.01 18.04
CA SER A 840 -13.57 -16.98 19.02
C SER A 840 -13.26 -15.59 18.49
N THR A 841 -12.08 -15.39 17.90
CA THR A 841 -11.72 -14.11 17.27
C THR A 841 -12.68 -13.76 16.14
N ALA A 842 -13.03 -14.74 15.29
CA ALA A 842 -13.96 -14.51 14.20
C ALA A 842 -15.38 -14.18 14.69
N ALA A 843 -15.87 -14.89 15.71
CA ALA A 843 -17.16 -14.63 16.33
C ALA A 843 -17.20 -13.26 17.00
N LEU A 844 -16.18 -12.90 17.79
CA LEU A 844 -16.08 -11.61 18.46
C LEU A 844 -16.03 -10.45 17.47
N ALA A 845 -15.23 -10.56 16.40
CA ALA A 845 -15.16 -9.55 15.35
C ALA A 845 -16.51 -9.34 14.64
N LEU A 846 -17.24 -10.44 14.39
CA LEU A 846 -18.59 -10.38 13.83
C LEU A 846 -19.59 -9.74 14.78
N ALA A 847 -19.58 -10.13 16.05
CA ALA A 847 -20.47 -9.56 17.07
C ALA A 847 -20.23 -8.06 17.26
N ALA A 848 -18.96 -7.65 17.38
CA ALA A 848 -18.57 -6.25 17.49
C ALA A 848 -19.01 -5.43 16.27
N ASP A 849 -18.82 -5.93 15.04
CA ASP A 849 -19.26 -5.19 13.84
C ASP A 849 -20.79 -4.98 13.81
N LEU A 850 -21.56 -5.97 14.26
CA LEU A 850 -23.02 -5.90 14.29
C LEU A 850 -23.53 -4.94 15.38
N LEU A 851 -22.93 -4.97 16.56
CA LEU A 851 -23.27 -4.06 17.68
C LEU A 851 -22.95 -2.59 17.35
N LEU A 852 -21.86 -2.34 16.62
CA LEU A 852 -21.31 -1.00 16.37
C LEU A 852 -21.76 -0.35 15.06
N ARG A 853 -22.83 -0.85 14.46
CA ARG A 853 -23.44 -0.29 13.25
C ARG A 853 -24.15 1.07 13.43
N PRO A 854 -24.79 1.41 14.57
CA PRO A 854 -25.60 2.63 14.65
C PRO A 854 -25.05 3.84 15.43
N ARG A 855 -23.96 3.80 16.20
CA ARG A 855 -23.63 4.88 17.16
C ARG A 855 -22.25 5.54 16.96
N GLY A 856 -22.25 6.85 16.70
CA GLY A 856 -21.05 7.66 16.41
C GLY A 856 -20.10 7.88 17.61
N MET A 857 -20.60 7.79 18.85
CA MET A 857 -19.77 7.96 20.06
C MET A 857 -19.02 6.67 20.45
N ALA A 858 -19.56 5.50 20.11
CA ALA A 858 -18.98 4.19 20.43
C ALA A 858 -17.72 3.84 19.62
N ILE A 859 -17.47 4.52 18.51
CA ILE A 859 -16.34 4.19 17.61
C ILE A 859 -14.99 4.57 18.23
N ARG A 860 -14.92 5.68 18.98
CA ARG A 860 -13.67 6.11 19.65
C ARG A 860 -13.32 5.17 20.80
N THR A 861 -14.29 4.84 21.66
CA THR A 861 -14.09 3.91 22.77
C THR A 861 -13.68 2.52 22.27
N VAL A 862 -14.31 2.00 21.21
CA VAL A 862 -13.92 0.71 20.64
C VAL A 862 -12.55 0.77 19.96
N ALA A 863 -12.22 1.86 19.29
CA ALA A 863 -10.88 2.03 18.71
C ALA A 863 -9.81 2.05 19.81
N VAL A 864 -10.08 2.71 20.94
CA VAL A 864 -9.22 2.70 22.13
C VAL A 864 -9.12 1.31 22.73
N LEU A 865 -10.25 0.61 22.95
CA LEU A 865 -10.25 -0.76 23.48
C LEU A 865 -9.54 -1.75 22.55
N ALA A 866 -9.73 -1.63 21.23
CA ALA A 866 -9.02 -2.43 20.24
C ALA A 866 -7.53 -2.12 20.21
N ALA A 867 -7.13 -0.85 20.36
CA ALA A 867 -5.74 -0.45 20.46
C ALA A 867 -5.09 -0.95 21.76
N LEU A 868 -5.79 -0.85 22.90
CA LEU A 868 -5.35 -1.38 24.18
C LEU A 868 -5.21 -2.91 24.13
N ALA A 869 -6.19 -3.61 23.56
CA ALA A 869 -6.13 -5.06 23.39
C ALA A 869 -4.97 -5.48 22.47
N LEU A 870 -4.75 -4.78 21.35
CA LEU A 870 -3.60 -5.02 20.47
C LEU A 870 -2.26 -4.71 21.16
N THR A 871 -2.20 -3.65 21.96
CA THR A 871 -1.00 -3.27 22.71
C THR A 871 -0.71 -4.31 23.79
N ALA A 872 -1.71 -4.72 24.57
CA ALA A 872 -1.58 -5.78 25.55
C ALA A 872 -1.14 -7.10 24.88
N ASN A 873 -1.75 -7.45 23.75
CA ASN A 873 -1.37 -8.63 22.98
C ASN A 873 0.09 -8.54 22.50
N ALA A 874 0.52 -7.40 21.97
CA ALA A 874 1.91 -7.18 21.55
C ALA A 874 2.91 -7.20 22.71
N VAL A 875 2.54 -6.68 23.89
CA VAL A 875 3.40 -6.70 25.10
C VAL A 875 3.55 -8.12 25.64
N VAL A 876 2.45 -8.87 25.78
CA VAL A 876 2.49 -10.28 26.19
C VAL A 876 3.30 -11.07 25.17
N TRP A 877 3.02 -10.85 23.89
CA TRP A 877 3.76 -11.47 22.81
C TRP A 877 5.26 -11.17 22.91
N MET A 878 5.66 -9.93 23.22
CA MET A 878 7.09 -9.57 23.34
C MET A 878 7.73 -10.21 24.56
N ARG A 879 7.03 -10.23 25.71
CA ARG A 879 7.52 -10.90 26.94
C ARG A 879 7.73 -12.40 26.72
N VAL A 880 6.77 -13.04 26.05
CA VAL A 880 6.86 -14.44 25.66
C VAL A 880 7.97 -14.58 24.59
N HIS A 881 7.89 -14.01 23.41
CA HIS A 881 8.72 -14.43 22.29
C HIS A 881 10.14 -13.82 22.21
N THR A 882 10.62 -13.09 23.21
CA THR A 882 11.99 -12.50 23.21
C THR A 882 13.05 -13.31 23.96
N GLY A 883 12.68 -14.29 24.79
CA GLY A 883 13.65 -15.13 25.52
C GLY A 883 14.09 -16.34 24.71
N HIS A 884 15.32 -16.83 24.97
CA HIS A 884 15.78 -18.13 24.47
C HIS A 884 15.29 -19.24 25.40
N ASP A 885 14.88 -20.38 24.82
CA ASP A 885 14.43 -21.55 25.57
C ASP A 885 14.94 -22.84 24.91
N ASP A 886 16.26 -23.02 25.01
CA ASP A 886 17.08 -24.07 24.41
C ASP A 886 17.77 -24.95 25.48
N ALA A 887 17.14 -25.08 26.67
CA ALA A 887 17.67 -25.81 27.80
C ALA A 887 17.99 -27.28 27.46
N LEU A 888 17.07 -28.02 26.83
CA LEU A 888 17.31 -29.40 26.38
C LEU A 888 18.48 -29.52 25.40
N ARG A 889 18.65 -28.54 24.49
CA ARG A 889 19.78 -28.55 23.55
C ARG A 889 21.12 -28.38 24.28
N ARG A 890 21.18 -27.47 25.26
CA ARG A 890 22.39 -27.27 26.08
C ARG A 890 22.65 -28.47 26.98
N THR A 891 21.61 -29.04 27.60
CA THR A 891 21.73 -30.26 28.41
C THR A 891 22.14 -31.48 27.58
N LEU A 892 21.68 -31.60 26.34
CA LEU A 892 22.15 -32.62 25.39
C LEU A 892 23.64 -32.45 25.07
N ALA A 893 24.07 -31.23 24.75
CA ALA A 893 25.48 -30.92 24.47
C ALA A 893 26.37 -31.23 25.68
N TRP A 894 25.90 -30.87 26.88
CA TRP A 894 26.58 -31.21 28.13
C TRP A 894 26.63 -32.72 28.35
N SER A 895 25.51 -33.43 28.17
CA SER A 895 25.41 -34.87 28.42
C SER A 895 26.35 -35.67 27.50
N ARG A 896 26.43 -35.30 26.21
CA ARG A 896 27.36 -35.92 25.25
C ARG A 896 28.84 -35.74 25.63
N ALA A 897 29.18 -34.69 26.37
CA ALA A 897 30.55 -34.38 26.77
C ALA A 897 30.94 -34.90 28.16
N HIS A 898 29.98 -35.17 29.05
CA HIS A 898 30.25 -35.41 30.47
C HIS A 898 29.75 -36.76 31.01
N LEU A 899 28.82 -37.43 30.33
CA LEU A 899 28.35 -38.75 30.76
C LEU A 899 29.28 -39.83 30.23
N SER A 900 29.64 -40.80 31.07
CA SER A 900 30.45 -41.96 30.67
C SER A 900 29.71 -42.83 29.65
N GLU A 901 30.44 -43.36 28.68
CA GLU A 901 29.91 -44.32 27.72
C GLU A 901 29.34 -45.55 28.44
N GLY A 902 28.11 -45.95 28.11
CA GLY A 902 27.40 -47.06 28.76
C GLY A 902 26.58 -46.72 30.02
N SER A 903 26.59 -45.45 30.48
CA SER A 903 25.77 -45.03 31.64
C SER A 903 24.27 -45.18 31.37
N VAL A 904 23.51 -45.65 32.37
CA VAL A 904 22.04 -45.74 32.28
C VAL A 904 21.44 -44.39 32.70
N VAL A 905 20.92 -43.65 31.71
CA VAL A 905 20.24 -42.37 31.94
C VAL A 905 18.74 -42.60 32.02
N ALA A 906 18.10 -42.21 33.12
CA ALA A 906 16.65 -42.18 33.26
C ALA A 906 16.10 -40.82 32.82
N ALA A 907 15.10 -40.84 31.95
CA ALA A 907 14.32 -39.67 31.57
C ALA A 907 12.97 -39.72 32.29
N THR A 908 12.56 -38.60 32.90
CA THR A 908 11.24 -38.48 33.53
C THR A 908 10.16 -37.96 32.58
N ASP A 909 10.51 -37.58 31.35
CA ASP A 909 9.57 -37.11 30.35
C ASP A 909 9.96 -37.63 28.95
N GLU A 910 8.96 -37.74 28.09
CA GLU A 910 9.14 -38.33 26.75
C GLU A 910 10.11 -37.52 25.88
N GLY A 911 10.03 -36.18 25.92
CA GLY A 911 10.88 -35.30 25.10
C GLY A 911 12.37 -35.51 25.38
N THR A 912 12.73 -35.60 26.66
CA THR A 912 14.08 -35.92 27.10
C THR A 912 14.55 -37.30 26.60
N SER A 913 13.68 -38.31 26.64
CA SER A 913 14.01 -39.68 26.19
C SER A 913 14.28 -39.79 24.68
N PHE A 914 13.59 -39.00 23.86
CA PHE A 914 13.79 -38.99 22.42
C PHE A 914 15.11 -38.32 21.99
N VAL A 915 15.54 -37.32 22.75
CA VAL A 915 16.66 -36.46 22.36
C VAL A 915 17.98 -36.93 22.96
N LEU A 916 17.96 -37.53 24.16
CA LEU A 916 19.13 -38.13 24.80
C LEU A 916 19.32 -39.58 24.33
N PRO A 917 20.40 -39.89 23.58
CA PRO A 917 20.64 -41.26 23.10
C PRO A 917 20.76 -42.24 24.27
N GLY A 918 19.97 -43.32 24.25
CA GLY A 918 20.01 -44.38 25.27
C GLY A 918 19.28 -44.07 26.57
N ALA A 919 18.62 -42.92 26.71
CA ALA A 919 17.83 -42.59 27.89
C ALA A 919 16.57 -43.46 27.98
N ARG A 920 16.33 -44.06 29.16
CA ARG A 920 15.18 -44.92 29.43
C ARG A 920 14.03 -44.11 30.01
N LEU A 921 12.89 -44.18 29.34
CA LEU A 921 11.62 -43.65 29.84
C LEU A 921 10.88 -44.76 30.62
N ALA A 922 10.57 -44.51 31.89
CA ALA A 922 9.72 -45.37 32.70
C ALA A 922 9.01 -44.57 33.80
N ASP A 923 8.08 -45.20 34.51
CA ASP A 923 7.45 -44.63 35.69
C ASP A 923 8.39 -44.76 36.89
N TRP A 924 9.16 -43.72 37.18
CA TRP A 924 10.12 -43.69 38.29
C TRP A 924 9.41 -43.23 39.56
N ARG A 925 8.64 -44.11 40.21
CA ARG A 925 7.80 -43.72 41.36
C ARG A 925 8.58 -43.65 42.66
N THR A 926 9.58 -44.51 42.83
CA THR A 926 10.33 -44.69 44.07
C THR A 926 11.83 -44.83 43.83
N THR A 927 12.63 -44.72 44.89
CA THR A 927 14.08 -45.02 44.83
C THR A 927 14.35 -46.50 44.54
N ALA A 928 13.40 -47.40 44.82
CA ALA A 928 13.49 -48.82 44.49
C ALA A 928 13.41 -49.06 42.97
N ASP A 929 12.63 -48.26 42.24
CA ASP A 929 12.55 -48.33 40.77
C ASP A 929 13.90 -47.96 40.14
N LEU A 930 14.54 -46.90 40.64
CA LEU A 930 15.88 -46.48 40.18
C LEU A 930 16.94 -47.57 40.43
N ARG A 931 16.82 -48.30 41.56
CA ARG A 931 17.71 -49.42 41.88
C ARG A 931 17.50 -50.62 40.99
N ARG A 932 16.23 -51.02 40.79
CA ARG A 932 15.84 -52.16 39.95
C ARG A 932 16.44 -52.03 38.55
N ASP A 933 16.37 -50.84 37.98
CA ASP A 933 16.76 -50.61 36.59
C ASP A 933 18.20 -50.08 36.44
N ARG A 934 18.96 -50.06 37.56
CA ARG A 934 20.37 -49.64 37.67
C ARG A 934 20.65 -48.28 37.05
N VAL A 935 19.86 -47.27 37.42
CA VAL A 935 19.98 -45.92 36.88
C VAL A 935 21.23 -45.22 37.44
N ASP A 936 22.06 -44.66 36.57
CA ASP A 936 23.24 -43.86 36.96
C ASP A 936 22.90 -42.37 37.09
N TYR A 937 22.16 -41.85 36.10
CA TYR A 937 21.78 -40.43 36.03
C TYR A 937 20.29 -40.29 35.79
N LEU A 938 19.64 -39.33 36.45
CA LEU A 938 18.23 -39.03 36.25
C LEU A 938 18.04 -37.58 35.80
N VAL A 939 17.34 -37.39 34.68
CA VAL A 939 17.03 -36.07 34.11
C VAL A 939 15.59 -35.69 34.44
N LEU A 940 15.41 -34.54 35.08
CA LEU A 940 14.12 -34.05 35.58
C LEU A 940 13.88 -32.59 35.22
N SER A 941 12.72 -32.32 34.63
CA SER A 941 12.20 -30.95 34.44
C SER A 941 11.34 -30.52 35.63
N THR A 942 11.71 -29.42 36.29
CA THR A 942 10.92 -28.90 37.41
C THR A 942 9.53 -28.43 36.98
N GLU A 943 9.38 -27.90 35.76
CA GLU A 943 8.11 -27.34 35.30
C GLU A 943 7.17 -28.42 34.77
N LEU A 944 7.67 -29.44 34.06
CA LEU A 944 6.86 -30.58 33.63
C LEU A 944 6.35 -31.39 34.84
N VAL A 945 7.13 -31.47 35.93
CA VAL A 945 6.65 -32.05 37.20
C VAL A 945 5.48 -31.24 37.75
N LYS A 946 5.58 -29.91 37.82
CA LYS A 946 4.48 -29.05 38.29
C LYS A 946 3.24 -29.12 37.40
N GLN A 947 3.43 -29.36 36.10
CA GLN A 947 2.35 -29.47 35.14
C GLN A 947 1.75 -30.88 35.07
N GLY A 948 2.34 -31.88 35.74
CA GLY A 948 1.87 -33.26 35.69
C GLY A 948 2.19 -33.98 34.38
N TYR A 949 3.25 -33.57 33.69
CA TYR A 949 3.75 -34.21 32.46
C TYR A 949 5.00 -35.09 32.69
N ALA A 950 5.47 -35.20 33.94
CA ALA A 950 6.61 -36.03 34.29
C ALA A 950 6.16 -37.38 34.87
N ARG A 951 6.75 -38.47 34.39
CA ARG A 951 6.58 -39.85 34.86
C ARG A 951 7.42 -40.12 36.12
N ILE A 952 7.14 -39.36 37.18
CA ILE A 952 7.87 -39.44 38.44
C ILE A 952 6.91 -39.39 39.65
N GLY A 953 7.19 -40.20 40.67
CA GLY A 953 6.38 -40.20 41.91
C GLY A 953 6.50 -38.89 42.68
N SER A 954 5.40 -38.44 43.30
CA SER A 954 5.31 -37.12 43.97
C SER A 954 6.33 -36.88 45.10
N ALA A 955 6.84 -37.94 45.73
CA ALA A 955 7.86 -37.88 46.78
C ALA A 955 9.30 -37.84 46.25
N LEU A 956 9.56 -38.43 45.07
CA LEU A 956 10.91 -38.65 44.55
C LEU A 956 11.68 -37.35 44.22
N PRO A 957 11.07 -36.27 43.69
CA PRO A 957 11.76 -34.99 43.50
C PRO A 957 12.42 -34.45 44.77
N ARG A 958 11.74 -34.56 45.93
CA ARG A 958 12.28 -34.09 47.22
C ARG A 958 13.42 -34.95 47.72
N VAL A 959 13.36 -36.26 47.46
CA VAL A 959 14.44 -37.19 47.80
C VAL A 959 15.68 -36.90 46.95
N LEU A 960 15.52 -36.68 45.65
CA LEU A 960 16.62 -36.30 44.75
C LEU A 960 17.32 -35.01 45.20
N GLU A 961 16.57 -34.01 45.65
CA GLU A 961 17.13 -32.76 46.16
C GLU A 961 17.93 -32.93 47.47
N ARG A 962 17.61 -33.95 48.28
CA ARG A 962 18.26 -34.20 49.57
C ARG A 962 19.43 -35.16 49.48
N GLU A 963 19.31 -36.20 48.67
CA GLU A 963 20.18 -37.39 48.73
C GLU A 963 20.97 -37.64 47.43
N ALA A 964 20.57 -37.06 46.29
CA ALA A 964 21.28 -37.20 45.02
C ALA A 964 22.17 -35.98 44.72
N ARG A 965 23.22 -36.17 43.93
CA ARG A 965 24.12 -35.08 43.55
C ARG A 965 23.65 -34.43 42.25
N LEU A 966 23.25 -33.17 42.29
CA LEU A 966 22.97 -32.39 41.08
C LEU A 966 24.28 -32.13 40.31
N VAL A 967 24.40 -32.66 39.08
CA VAL A 967 25.61 -32.54 38.25
C VAL A 967 25.47 -31.55 37.11
N HIS A 968 24.24 -31.22 36.70
CA HIS A 968 23.97 -30.19 35.70
C HIS A 968 22.57 -29.61 35.89
N SER A 969 22.41 -28.32 35.58
CA SER A 969 21.10 -27.66 35.61
C SER A 969 21.06 -26.53 34.60
N GLU A 970 20.11 -26.59 33.68
CA GLU A 970 19.85 -25.54 32.70
C GLU A 970 18.47 -24.95 32.90
N ARG A 971 18.38 -23.62 32.89
CA ARG A 971 17.07 -22.94 32.95
C ARG A 971 16.50 -22.77 31.55
N GLY A 972 15.25 -23.19 31.40
CA GLY A 972 14.42 -23.03 30.21
C GLY A 972 13.03 -22.52 30.60
N ARG A 973 12.35 -21.83 29.69
CA ARG A 973 10.99 -21.35 29.92
C ARG A 973 9.94 -22.47 29.84
N THR A 974 10.16 -23.48 29.00
CA THR A 974 9.24 -24.63 28.88
C THR A 974 9.45 -25.64 30.00
N VAL A 975 10.72 -25.95 30.30
CA VAL A 975 11.10 -27.00 31.26
C VAL A 975 11.39 -26.47 32.66
N GLY A 976 11.37 -25.16 32.89
CA GLY A 976 11.75 -24.51 34.14
C GLY A 976 13.24 -24.64 34.41
N ALA A 977 13.65 -25.60 35.24
CA ALA A 977 15.02 -26.07 35.33
C ALA A 977 15.07 -27.54 34.88
N LEU A 978 15.84 -27.82 33.84
CA LEU A 978 16.18 -29.16 33.43
C LEU A 978 17.42 -29.59 34.20
N ARG A 979 17.24 -30.51 35.14
CA ARG A 979 18.25 -30.93 36.11
C ARG A 979 18.70 -32.34 35.82
N VAL A 980 20.01 -32.58 35.88
CA VAL A 980 20.61 -33.92 35.79
C VAL A 980 21.18 -34.26 37.16
N TYR A 981 20.65 -35.31 37.78
CA TYR A 981 21.11 -35.84 39.06
C TYR A 981 21.94 -37.10 38.84
N ASP A 982 23.09 -37.19 39.50
CA ASP A 982 23.85 -38.43 39.68
C ASP A 982 23.25 -39.19 40.87
N VAL A 983 22.62 -40.33 40.58
CA VAL A 983 21.85 -41.13 41.54
C VAL A 983 22.58 -42.43 41.93
N ARG A 984 23.83 -42.62 41.48
CA ARG A 984 24.59 -43.85 41.74
C ARG A 984 24.75 -44.16 43.23
N ALA A 985 24.97 -43.14 44.07
CA ALA A 985 25.05 -43.32 45.52
C ALA A 985 23.71 -43.76 46.14
N LEU A 986 22.61 -43.22 45.62
CA LEU A 986 21.24 -43.55 46.04
C LEU A 986 20.83 -44.96 45.60
N VAL A 987 21.33 -45.40 44.44
CA VAL A 987 21.15 -46.73 43.89
C VAL A 987 22.04 -47.79 44.58
N ALA A 988 23.28 -47.43 44.93
CA ALA A 988 24.22 -48.32 45.62
C ALA A 988 23.92 -48.51 47.12
N GLY A 989 23.17 -47.60 47.74
CA GLY A 989 22.84 -47.66 49.16
C GLY A 989 21.93 -48.84 49.53
N SER A 990 22.42 -49.73 50.40
CA SER A 990 21.60 -50.65 51.19
C SER A 990 20.61 -49.86 52.04
N GLY A 991 19.32 -50.22 52.00
CA GLY A 991 18.25 -49.50 52.67
C GLY A 991 18.55 -49.20 54.15
N LYS A 992 18.27 -47.97 54.58
CA LYS A 992 17.79 -47.74 55.93
C LYS A 992 16.27 -47.67 55.85
N ALA A 993 15.61 -48.64 56.47
CA ALA A 993 14.23 -48.47 56.91
C ALA A 993 14.18 -47.27 57.87
N GLY A 994 13.21 -46.39 57.66
CA GLY A 994 12.93 -45.20 58.45
C GLY A 994 11.64 -44.58 57.96
#